data_AF-A0A1C6F363-F1
#
_entry.id   AF-A0A1C6F363-F1
#
_cell.length_a   1.000
_cell.length_b   1.000
_cell.length_c   1.000
_cell.angle_alpha   90.00
_cell.angle_beta   90.00
_cell.angle_gamma   90.00
#
_symmetry.space_group_name_H-M   'P 1'
#
loop_
_entity.id
_entity.type
_entity.pdbx_description
1 polymer ?
#
loop_
_entity_poly.entity_id
_entity_poly.type
_entity_poly.pdbx_seq_one_letter_code
_entity_poly.pdbx_strand_id
1 'polypeptide(L)'
;MYYKRLQKYGKKLVAAILTSALILASGATVYAEDTGEYLAQENIQETESVTDTSELAEAEADKSEDSKMDQETKKEEAVEVETQKDTKTQGVSEEQSESEAQIKEEEQSASESAAVPELNEKAQQPAVQSQEAQIAVQTQTVEEAPHPGWNQSGGQTYYLDENMNRLTGWRLLGNVWYYFDNQGVMATGWRWIGGKWYYMNSAGAMQSGWFQDGQTWYYANGSGVMQKGWLNRGGTWYYLTGSGAMAEGWGNIGGTWYYFQPGNGAMQVGWVKDGNIWYYMNGSGAMQRGWLNRGGTWYYLTGSGAMVEGWAYIGGSWYYMVPGNGAMVGAGWHLIDNSWYYMNGSGAMCSNRWIGNYYVGGSGAMLTNTWVGSYWVGADGNWIPNYDPDQNAKWVQDGNTWYYQRTDGSRITNSWKKINGTWYYFAGSGAMLTGWNVVGGSWYFFNGSGAMQTGWGQVDGSWYYFGGDGAMKTGWINDGKRNYYLKPNGVWKNILIGVIGNNEAGAATTAAKVREMGVDAVIVTGGYDPSQYDGIIIPGGGDLDPSRYGQANTGSSNIDNVLDDRQIDAVKRSAEAGKPVLGICKGIQLVNVAFGGTLNQNIGGHMGVWHSAHVVAGGWLSGVYSGSVSVLSYHHQSIRDLAPGFQVDMRAGDGTVEAISNSAKRVYGVQFHPEQMNNDAGNRCMKQFVAICTN
;
A
#
# COMPACT_ATOMS: atom_id res chain seq x y z
N MET A 1 -7.49 -39.82 -57.32
CA MET A 1 -6.33 -39.52 -56.45
C MET A 1 -6.06 -38.01 -56.59
N TYR A 2 -6.68 -37.09 -55.85
CA TYR A 2 -7.12 -37.06 -54.45
C TYR A 2 -6.00 -36.72 -53.44
N TYR A 3 -5.92 -35.44 -53.09
CA TYR A 3 -5.98 -34.98 -51.70
C TYR A 3 -5.01 -35.62 -50.67
N LYS A 4 -3.69 -35.63 -50.95
CA LYS A 4 -2.70 -36.14 -49.96
C LYS A 4 -1.26 -35.60 -50.09
N ARG A 5 -1.06 -34.29 -49.88
CA ARG A 5 0.28 -33.72 -49.55
C ARG A 5 0.29 -32.37 -48.80
N LEU A 6 -0.82 -31.98 -48.16
CA LEU A 6 -1.00 -30.70 -47.46
C LEU A 6 -1.18 -30.85 -45.93
N GLN A 7 -0.61 -31.90 -45.33
CA GLN A 7 -0.64 -32.17 -43.89
C GLN A 7 0.73 -32.65 -43.39
N LYS A 8 1.62 -31.72 -43.00
CA LYS A 8 2.74 -32.05 -42.09
C LYS A 8 3.27 -30.93 -41.17
N TYR A 9 2.92 -29.66 -41.39
CA TYR A 9 3.35 -28.55 -40.53
C TYR A 9 2.22 -27.64 -40.02
N GLY A 10 0.99 -28.19 -39.93
CA GLY A 10 -0.21 -27.49 -39.45
C GLY A 10 -0.69 -27.94 -38.06
N LYS A 11 0.21 -28.17 -37.09
CA LYS A 11 -0.13 -28.48 -35.69
C LYS A 11 0.97 -28.03 -34.70
N LYS A 12 0.93 -26.76 -34.27
CA LYS A 12 1.55 -26.28 -33.00
C LYS A 12 1.13 -24.84 -32.66
N LEU A 13 -0.17 -24.61 -32.49
CA LEU A 13 -0.71 -23.36 -31.93
C LEU A 13 -2.11 -23.62 -31.35
N VAL A 14 -2.38 -23.13 -30.13
CA VAL A 14 -3.69 -23.16 -29.42
C VAL A 14 -4.19 -24.59 -29.05
N ALA A 15 -4.55 -24.93 -27.82
CA ALA A 15 -4.60 -24.17 -26.55
C ALA A 15 -4.09 -25.02 -25.37
N ALA A 16 -3.50 -24.34 -24.38
CA ALA A 16 -3.46 -24.75 -22.98
C ALA A 16 -3.24 -23.49 -22.12
N ILE A 17 -4.29 -23.00 -21.45
CA ILE A 17 -4.22 -21.92 -20.46
C ILE A 17 -4.90 -22.44 -19.19
N LEU A 18 -4.15 -22.59 -18.10
CA LEU A 18 -4.55 -22.38 -16.70
C LEU A 18 -3.42 -22.85 -15.75
N THR A 19 -3.39 -22.25 -14.55
CA THR A 19 -2.45 -22.46 -13.41
C THR A 19 -0.94 -22.22 -13.71
N SER A 20 -0.14 -21.53 -12.87
CA SER A 20 -0.35 -20.80 -11.60
C SER A 20 0.87 -19.87 -11.32
N ALA A 21 0.83 -18.80 -10.52
CA ALA A 21 -0.31 -18.13 -9.87
C ALA A 21 -0.10 -16.62 -9.56
N LEU A 22 0.87 -16.24 -8.71
CA LEU A 22 0.86 -14.94 -7.98
C LEU A 22 2.26 -14.55 -7.41
N ILE A 23 2.35 -13.37 -6.76
CA ILE A 23 3.51 -12.79 -6.02
C ILE A 23 4.56 -12.14 -6.96
N LEU A 24 4.98 -10.87 -6.81
CA LEU A 24 4.66 -9.80 -5.84
C LEU A 24 4.66 -8.43 -6.54
N ALA A 25 4.09 -7.40 -5.88
CA ALA A 25 4.16 -6.01 -6.33
C ALA A 25 5.00 -5.16 -5.38
N SER A 26 6.00 -4.44 -5.91
CA SER A 26 6.58 -3.25 -5.29
C SER A 26 7.08 -2.32 -6.40
N GLY A 27 6.58 -1.09 -6.44
CA GLY A 27 7.02 -0.09 -7.40
C GLY A 27 8.30 0.58 -6.90
N ALA A 28 9.36 0.56 -7.71
CA ALA A 28 10.53 1.41 -7.54
C ALA A 28 10.51 2.50 -8.62
N THR A 29 10.34 3.75 -8.21
CA THR A 29 10.46 4.92 -9.09
C THR A 29 11.93 5.13 -9.44
N VAL A 30 12.31 4.83 -10.69
CA VAL A 30 13.63 5.21 -11.21
C VAL A 30 13.60 6.68 -11.57
N TYR A 31 14.26 7.51 -10.75
CA TYR A 31 14.61 8.87 -11.14
C TYR A 31 15.71 8.81 -12.20
N ALA A 32 15.56 9.62 -13.25
CA ALA A 32 16.62 9.90 -14.20
C ALA A 32 17.23 11.26 -13.83
N GLU A 33 18.52 11.28 -13.48
CA GLU A 33 19.32 12.50 -13.37
C GLU A 33 20.55 12.40 -14.29
N ASP A 34 21.17 13.55 -14.52
CA ASP A 34 22.03 13.82 -15.68
C ASP A 34 23.53 13.55 -15.41
N THR A 35 24.31 13.70 -16.48
CA THR A 35 25.75 13.57 -16.63
C THR A 35 26.65 14.25 -15.59
N GLY A 36 27.78 13.61 -15.29
CA GLY A 36 28.90 14.19 -14.52
C GLY A 36 30.13 13.28 -14.53
N GLU A 37 31.23 13.74 -15.13
CA GLU A 37 32.54 13.08 -15.08
C GLU A 37 33.29 13.43 -13.76
N TYR A 38 34.15 12.54 -13.24
CA TYR A 38 35.62 12.66 -13.31
C TYR A 38 36.35 11.53 -12.53
N LEU A 39 37.67 11.44 -12.73
CA LEU A 39 38.54 10.29 -12.44
C LEU A 39 39.03 10.21 -10.97
N ALA A 40 39.19 8.97 -10.47
CA ALA A 40 40.21 8.58 -9.48
C ALA A 40 40.57 7.08 -9.65
N GLN A 41 41.73 6.65 -9.14
CA GLN A 41 42.37 5.35 -9.43
C GLN A 41 42.48 4.42 -8.20
N GLU A 42 42.67 3.12 -8.48
CA GLU A 42 43.21 2.07 -7.59
C GLU A 42 42.30 1.62 -6.41
N ASN A 43 42.41 0.41 -5.85
CA ASN A 43 43.50 -0.59 -5.96
C ASN A 43 43.02 -2.07 -5.98
N ILE A 44 43.98 -2.97 -6.18
CA ILE A 44 43.94 -4.44 -6.32
C ILE A 44 43.40 -5.18 -5.08
N GLN A 45 42.56 -6.22 -5.26
CA GLN A 45 42.85 -7.59 -4.76
C GLN A 45 41.95 -8.70 -5.34
N GLU A 46 42.55 -9.87 -5.52
CA GLU A 46 41.91 -11.14 -5.92
C GLU A 46 41.46 -11.94 -4.69
N THR A 47 40.53 -12.89 -4.86
CA THR A 47 40.55 -14.16 -4.10
C THR A 47 39.67 -15.23 -4.74
N GLU A 48 40.12 -16.49 -4.72
CA GLU A 48 39.39 -17.66 -5.24
C GLU A 48 38.77 -18.52 -4.12
N SER A 49 37.61 -19.11 -4.37
CA SER A 49 37.19 -20.44 -3.87
C SER A 49 35.88 -20.84 -4.60
N VAL A 50 35.81 -21.79 -5.53
CA VAL A 50 36.17 -23.23 -5.51
C VAL A 50 35.18 -24.09 -4.70
N THR A 51 34.22 -24.66 -5.45
CA THR A 51 33.51 -25.95 -5.29
C THR A 51 33.11 -26.48 -3.90
N ASP A 52 31.86 -26.97 -3.81
CA ASP A 52 31.67 -28.43 -3.84
C ASP A 52 30.30 -28.83 -4.45
N THR A 53 30.15 -30.10 -4.83
CA THR A 53 28.95 -30.69 -5.45
C THR A 53 28.72 -32.12 -4.95
N SER A 54 27.50 -32.45 -4.52
CA SER A 54 27.09 -33.85 -4.34
C SER A 54 25.62 -34.05 -4.67
N GLU A 55 25.36 -34.83 -5.73
CA GLU A 55 24.07 -35.49 -5.95
C GLU A 55 23.84 -36.58 -4.89
N LEU A 56 22.58 -36.98 -4.67
CA LEU A 56 22.19 -38.37 -4.48
C LEU A 56 20.68 -38.51 -4.75
N ALA A 57 20.24 -39.70 -5.16
CA ALA A 57 18.90 -39.93 -5.71
C ALA A 57 18.28 -41.28 -5.24
N GLU A 58 17.03 -41.49 -5.65
CA GLU A 58 16.26 -42.75 -5.65
C GLU A 58 15.87 -43.42 -4.32
N ALA A 59 14.55 -43.63 -4.13
CA ALA A 59 13.92 -44.94 -3.87
C ALA A 59 12.37 -44.82 -3.91
N GLU A 60 11.66 -45.90 -4.23
CA GLU A 60 10.18 -45.97 -4.31
C GLU A 60 9.52 -46.82 -3.20
N ALA A 61 8.19 -46.63 -3.05
CA ALA A 61 7.21 -47.58 -2.49
C ALA A 61 7.32 -47.89 -0.96
N ASP A 62 6.31 -48.49 -0.28
CA ASP A 62 5.06 -49.13 -0.73
C ASP A 62 3.92 -49.00 0.34
N LYS A 63 2.68 -49.39 -0.04
CA LYS A 63 1.47 -49.84 0.72
C LYS A 63 1.35 -49.66 2.26
N SER A 64 0.16 -49.51 2.88
CA SER A 64 -1.25 -49.24 2.46
C SER A 64 -2.07 -48.85 3.76
N GLU A 65 -3.35 -49.08 4.06
CA GLU A 65 -4.50 -49.86 3.52
C GLU A 65 -5.84 -49.38 4.13
N ASP A 66 -6.98 -49.80 3.55
CA ASP A 66 -8.38 -49.71 4.06
C ASP A 66 -9.02 -48.29 4.22
N SER A 67 -10.35 -48.08 4.16
CA SER A 67 -11.49 -49.01 3.97
C SER A 67 -12.63 -48.42 3.12
N LYS A 68 -13.58 -49.27 2.66
CA LYS A 68 -14.65 -48.96 1.68
C LYS A 68 -16.05 -48.66 2.29
N MET A 69 -17.04 -48.47 1.40
CA MET A 69 -18.51 -48.57 1.50
C MET A 69 -19.30 -47.24 1.65
N ASP A 70 -20.39 -46.98 0.90
CA ASP A 70 -20.90 -47.69 -0.30
C ASP A 70 -21.86 -46.86 -1.21
N GLN A 71 -22.07 -47.36 -2.44
CA GLN A 71 -23.21 -47.25 -3.42
C GLN A 71 -24.23 -46.06 -3.37
N GLU A 72 -24.51 -45.36 -4.48
CA GLU A 72 -25.48 -45.63 -5.58
C GLU A 72 -26.99 -45.59 -5.16
N THR A 73 -27.99 -45.15 -5.95
CA THR A 73 -28.11 -45.03 -7.43
C THR A 73 -29.06 -43.87 -7.89
N LYS A 74 -29.45 -43.85 -9.18
CA LYS A 74 -29.95 -42.72 -10.00
C LYS A 74 -31.50 -42.56 -10.06
N LYS A 75 -31.91 -41.32 -10.43
CA LYS A 75 -32.82 -40.93 -11.55
C LYS A 75 -34.34 -40.61 -11.37
N GLU A 76 -34.73 -39.63 -12.21
CA GLU A 76 -36.03 -39.37 -12.88
C GLU A 76 -37.12 -38.50 -12.22
N GLU A 77 -38.07 -38.04 -13.06
CA GLU A 77 -38.72 -36.72 -13.03
C GLU A 77 -40.24 -36.76 -12.75
N ALA A 78 -40.82 -35.65 -12.24
CA ALA A 78 -41.87 -34.85 -12.91
C ALA A 78 -42.64 -33.88 -11.96
N VAL A 79 -42.82 -32.61 -12.40
CA VAL A 79 -44.09 -31.84 -12.55
C VAL A 79 -45.12 -31.89 -11.37
N GLU A 80 -45.69 -30.79 -10.83
CA GLU A 80 -46.38 -29.64 -11.46
C GLU A 80 -46.53 -28.42 -10.49
N VAL A 81 -46.54 -27.17 -11.02
CA VAL A 81 -47.45 -26.00 -10.73
C VAL A 81 -47.76 -25.59 -9.26
N GLU A 82 -47.91 -24.31 -8.84
CA GLU A 82 -48.43 -23.11 -9.52
C GLU A 82 -47.75 -21.78 -9.11
N THR A 83 -48.10 -20.70 -9.81
CA THR A 83 -47.70 -19.30 -9.54
C THR A 83 -48.47 -18.64 -8.40
N GLN A 84 -47.85 -17.68 -7.71
CA GLN A 84 -48.59 -16.47 -7.28
C GLN A 84 -47.72 -15.21 -7.26
N LYS A 85 -48.35 -14.04 -7.06
CA LYS A 85 -47.93 -12.78 -7.69
C LYS A 85 -48.26 -11.56 -6.81
N ASP A 86 -47.40 -10.52 -6.93
CA ASP A 86 -47.64 -9.10 -6.63
C ASP A 86 -47.89 -8.59 -5.18
N THR A 87 -47.65 -7.28 -5.07
CA THR A 87 -48.22 -6.29 -4.13
C THR A 87 -47.73 -6.22 -2.67
N LYS A 88 -46.76 -5.30 -2.50
CA LYS A 88 -46.76 -4.17 -1.54
C LYS A 88 -48.03 -3.98 -0.69
N THR A 89 -47.80 -3.56 0.56
CA THR A 89 -48.69 -2.65 1.32
C THR A 89 -47.86 -1.49 1.89
N GLN A 90 -48.47 -0.30 2.00
CA GLN A 90 -47.92 0.91 2.63
C GLN A 90 -48.97 1.45 3.62
N GLY A 91 -48.54 2.15 4.70
CA GLY A 91 -49.35 2.44 5.91
C GLY A 91 -50.39 3.57 5.83
N VAL A 92 -50.48 4.40 6.90
CA VAL A 92 -51.64 5.23 7.38
C VAL A 92 -52.52 4.35 8.32
N SER A 93 -52.77 4.60 9.64
CA SER A 93 -53.02 5.79 10.49
C SER A 93 -54.51 6.25 10.50
N GLU A 94 -55.12 6.84 11.55
CA GLU A 94 -54.67 7.20 12.92
C GLU A 94 -55.14 6.15 14.00
N GLU A 95 -56.03 6.26 15.00
CA GLU A 95 -56.83 7.34 15.68
C GLU A 95 -57.27 6.91 17.13
N GLN A 96 -58.53 7.10 17.58
CA GLN A 96 -59.08 6.88 18.95
C GLN A 96 -60.46 6.15 18.89
N SER A 97 -61.26 5.82 19.93
CA SER A 97 -61.35 6.17 21.36
C SER A 97 -62.13 5.14 22.24
N GLU A 98 -62.08 5.34 23.57
CA GLU A 98 -62.90 4.88 24.72
C GLU A 98 -64.24 4.12 24.56
N SER A 99 -64.52 3.18 25.48
CA SER A 99 -65.72 3.19 26.38
C SER A 99 -65.70 2.05 27.43
N GLU A 100 -66.46 2.19 28.53
CA GLU A 100 -66.38 1.36 29.76
C GLU A 100 -67.66 0.54 30.08
N ALA A 101 -67.49 -0.62 30.75
CA ALA A 101 -68.39 -1.22 31.77
C ALA A 101 -67.68 -2.48 32.34
N GLN A 102 -67.26 -2.56 33.61
CA GLN A 102 -68.04 -2.81 34.84
C GLN A 102 -68.98 -4.03 34.74
N ILE A 103 -68.95 -5.00 35.68
CA ILE A 103 -69.60 -4.87 37.01
C ILE A 103 -69.05 -5.89 38.05
N LYS A 104 -68.78 -5.42 39.28
CA LYS A 104 -68.83 -6.07 40.62
C LYS A 104 -67.91 -7.27 40.96
N GLU A 105 -67.11 -7.22 42.04
CA GLU A 105 -67.42 -7.40 43.51
C GLU A 105 -67.80 -8.86 43.85
N GLU A 106 -67.32 -9.51 44.92
CA GLU A 106 -66.51 -9.11 46.10
C GLU A 106 -65.42 -10.22 46.36
N GLU A 107 -64.67 -10.42 47.46
CA GLU A 107 -64.73 -9.98 48.88
C GLU A 107 -63.29 -9.89 49.49
N GLN A 108 -62.95 -10.59 50.59
CA GLN A 108 -61.68 -10.47 51.37
C GLN A 108 -60.83 -11.79 51.33
N SER A 109 -59.57 -11.90 51.79
CA SER A 109 -59.00 -11.38 53.06
C SER A 109 -57.47 -11.48 53.20
N ALA A 110 -56.96 -10.84 54.27
CA ALA A 110 -55.66 -11.02 54.95
C ALA A 110 -54.35 -10.64 54.20
N SER A 111 -53.75 -9.52 54.62
CA SER A 111 -52.34 -9.20 54.38
C SER A 111 -51.71 -8.41 55.55
N GLU A 112 -50.57 -8.91 56.04
CA GLU A 112 -49.63 -8.24 56.96
C GLU A 112 -48.21 -8.74 56.61
N SER A 113 -47.10 -8.02 56.83
CA SER A 113 -46.96 -6.73 57.52
C SER A 113 -45.98 -5.78 56.81
N ALA A 114 -46.37 -4.50 56.75
CA ALA A 114 -45.58 -3.33 57.15
C ALA A 114 -44.09 -3.22 56.75
N ALA A 115 -43.81 -2.30 55.83
CA ALA A 115 -42.56 -1.54 55.78
C ALA A 115 -42.74 -0.17 56.45
N VAL A 116 -41.67 0.41 57.02
CA VAL A 116 -41.67 1.75 57.63
C VAL A 116 -40.62 2.62 56.93
N PRO A 117 -40.98 3.83 56.44
CA PRO A 117 -40.06 4.72 55.73
C PRO A 117 -39.29 5.67 56.65
N GLU A 118 -38.19 6.22 56.13
CA GLU A 118 -37.45 7.34 56.72
C GLU A 118 -38.20 8.68 56.54
N LEU A 119 -37.85 9.68 57.37
CA LEU A 119 -38.27 11.08 57.20
C LEU A 119 -37.06 12.00 57.22
N ASN A 120 -37.11 13.07 56.41
CA ASN A 120 -36.01 14.01 56.17
C ASN A 120 -36.36 15.43 56.66
N GLU A 121 -35.36 16.32 56.75
CA GLU A 121 -35.39 17.59 57.48
C GLU A 121 -36.34 18.69 56.95
N LYS A 122 -36.88 19.52 57.87
CA LYS A 122 -36.89 21.02 57.93
C LYS A 122 -38.10 21.55 58.74
N ALA A 123 -38.07 22.73 59.38
CA ALA A 123 -36.99 23.69 59.66
C ALA A 123 -37.35 24.66 60.82
N GLN A 124 -36.30 25.22 61.44
CA GLN A 124 -36.22 26.58 62.05
C GLN A 124 -37.09 26.94 63.28
N GLN A 125 -36.59 27.95 64.01
CA GLN A 125 -37.06 28.44 65.32
C GLN A 125 -38.11 29.56 65.18
N PRO A 126 -38.73 30.00 66.30
CA PRO A 126 -38.16 31.19 66.95
C PRO A 126 -37.84 31.00 68.45
N ALA A 127 -37.03 31.90 69.00
CA ALA A 127 -36.53 31.84 70.38
C ALA A 127 -37.34 32.73 71.35
N VAL A 128 -37.31 32.37 72.65
CA VAL A 128 -37.60 33.27 73.77
C VAL A 128 -36.48 33.09 74.81
N GLN A 129 -35.96 34.20 75.35
CA GLN A 129 -34.93 34.19 76.39
C GLN A 129 -35.56 34.21 77.80
N SER A 130 -34.91 33.54 78.75
CA SER A 130 -34.83 33.98 80.14
C SER A 130 -33.54 33.44 80.77
N GLN A 131 -33.09 34.05 81.88
CA GLN A 131 -31.72 33.96 82.37
C GLN A 131 -31.52 32.97 83.54
N GLU A 132 -30.25 32.58 83.70
CA GLU A 132 -29.57 32.30 84.97
C GLU A 132 -30.17 31.30 85.97
N ALA A 133 -29.49 30.15 86.07
CA ALA A 133 -28.93 29.72 87.35
C ALA A 133 -27.62 28.95 87.13
N GLN A 134 -26.49 29.48 87.62
CA GLN A 134 -25.29 28.67 87.78
C GLN A 134 -25.47 27.78 89.01
N ILE A 135 -25.87 26.52 88.82
CA ILE A 135 -25.68 25.48 89.83
C ILE A 135 -24.56 24.58 89.34
N ALA A 136 -23.34 24.89 89.78
CA ALA A 136 -22.22 23.97 89.67
C ALA A 136 -22.45 22.80 90.65
N VAL A 137 -23.21 21.79 90.20
CA VAL A 137 -23.38 20.54 90.94
C VAL A 137 -22.02 19.83 90.94
N GLN A 138 -21.21 20.10 91.96
CA GLN A 138 -20.15 19.19 92.35
C GLN A 138 -20.81 17.90 92.83
N THR A 139 -20.98 16.94 91.92
CA THR A 139 -21.30 15.56 92.27
C THR A 139 -20.12 14.97 93.02
N GLN A 140 -20.05 15.23 94.33
CA GLN A 140 -19.29 14.37 95.24
C GLN A 140 -19.88 12.97 95.10
N THR A 141 -19.12 12.07 94.49
CA THR A 141 -19.45 10.65 94.47
C THR A 141 -19.34 10.12 95.88
N VAL A 142 -20.47 10.08 96.59
CA VAL A 142 -20.61 9.23 97.77
C VAL A 142 -20.38 7.80 97.28
N GLU A 143 -19.31 7.15 97.72
CA GLU A 143 -19.18 5.71 97.50
C GLU A 143 -20.26 5.02 98.33
N GLU A 144 -21.31 4.58 97.65
CA GLU A 144 -22.37 3.77 98.25
C GLU A 144 -21.76 2.49 98.82
N ALA A 145 -22.12 2.14 100.05
CA ALA A 145 -21.56 0.97 100.72
C ALA A 145 -21.85 -0.27 99.86
N PRO A 146 -20.84 -1.11 99.56
CA PRO A 146 -20.99 -2.16 98.58
C PRO A 146 -22.10 -3.13 99.00
N HIS A 147 -22.90 -3.55 98.02
CA HIS A 147 -24.11 -4.35 98.23
C HIS A 147 -24.20 -5.51 97.23
N PRO A 148 -24.99 -6.56 97.47
CA PRO A 148 -25.28 -7.58 96.46
C PRO A 148 -25.85 -6.94 95.19
N GLY A 149 -25.41 -7.39 94.02
CA GLY A 149 -25.75 -6.79 92.73
C GLY A 149 -24.64 -5.98 92.07
N TRP A 150 -25.02 -5.04 91.22
CA TRP A 150 -24.10 -4.17 90.48
C TRP A 150 -23.49 -3.08 91.36
N ASN A 151 -22.17 -2.93 91.32
CA ASN A 151 -21.40 -1.93 92.07
C ASN A 151 -20.44 -1.20 91.13
N GLN A 152 -20.10 0.06 91.43
CA GLN A 152 -19.11 0.84 90.69
C GLN A 152 -18.23 1.66 91.64
N SER A 153 -16.90 1.49 91.56
CA SER A 153 -15.91 2.24 92.35
C SER A 153 -14.59 2.32 91.58
N GLY A 154 -13.83 3.39 91.75
CA GLY A 154 -12.55 3.59 91.05
C GLY A 154 -12.60 3.57 89.52
N GLY A 155 -13.78 3.84 88.93
CA GLY A 155 -14.02 3.69 87.49
C GLY A 155 -14.25 2.25 87.01
N GLN A 156 -14.26 1.27 87.91
CA GLN A 156 -14.52 -0.14 87.61
C GLN A 156 -15.96 -0.53 87.98
N THR A 157 -16.66 -1.20 87.08
CA THR A 157 -17.95 -1.85 87.35
C THR A 157 -17.72 -3.33 87.69
N TYR A 158 -18.40 -3.84 88.72
CA TYR A 158 -18.31 -5.23 89.16
C TYR A 158 -19.66 -5.71 89.73
N TYR A 159 -19.82 -7.01 89.91
CA TYR A 159 -21.04 -7.61 90.51
C TYR A 159 -20.68 -8.42 91.75
N LEU A 160 -21.41 -8.20 92.84
CA LEU A 160 -21.29 -8.95 94.09
C LEU A 160 -22.44 -9.95 94.25
N ASP A 161 -22.14 -11.17 94.69
CA ASP A 161 -23.15 -12.14 95.09
C ASP A 161 -23.78 -11.81 96.46
N GLU A 162 -24.78 -12.59 96.87
CA GLU A 162 -25.47 -12.46 98.17
C GLU A 162 -24.53 -12.62 99.38
N ASN A 163 -23.33 -13.18 99.17
CA ASN A 163 -22.29 -13.40 100.16
C ASN A 163 -21.14 -12.37 100.02
N MET A 164 -21.36 -11.27 99.28
CA MET A 164 -20.41 -10.17 99.05
C MET A 164 -19.14 -10.53 98.24
N ASN A 165 -19.15 -11.63 97.49
CA ASN A 165 -18.02 -12.03 96.64
C ASN A 165 -18.17 -11.48 95.21
N ARG A 166 -17.05 -11.03 94.61
CA ARG A 166 -17.02 -10.62 93.20
C ARG A 166 -17.20 -11.81 92.27
N LEU A 167 -18.12 -11.71 91.30
CA LEU A 167 -18.25 -12.68 90.22
C LEU A 167 -17.10 -12.55 89.21
N THR A 168 -16.61 -13.69 88.70
CA THR A 168 -15.49 -13.76 87.73
C THR A 168 -15.82 -14.68 86.56
N GLY A 169 -15.35 -14.36 85.36
CA GLY A 169 -15.68 -15.06 84.11
C GLY A 169 -17.07 -14.74 83.57
N TRP A 170 -17.59 -15.62 82.70
CA TRP A 170 -18.92 -15.49 82.08
C TRP A 170 -20.05 -15.60 83.10
N ARG A 171 -21.02 -14.69 83.05
CA ARG A 171 -22.26 -14.73 83.86
C ARG A 171 -23.46 -14.27 83.06
N LEU A 172 -24.59 -14.95 83.25
CA LEU A 172 -25.89 -14.56 82.72
C LEU A 172 -26.66 -13.84 83.83
N LEU A 173 -26.91 -12.54 83.67
CA LEU A 173 -27.55 -11.67 84.65
C LEU A 173 -28.70 -10.94 83.97
N GLY A 174 -29.94 -11.07 84.47
CA GLY A 174 -31.10 -10.43 83.85
C GLY A 174 -31.34 -10.82 82.38
N ASN A 175 -31.04 -12.07 82.01
CA ASN A 175 -31.04 -12.59 80.64
C ASN A 175 -29.99 -11.97 79.68
N VAL A 176 -29.02 -11.20 80.20
CA VAL A 176 -27.89 -10.64 79.45
C VAL A 176 -26.59 -11.32 79.86
N TRP A 177 -25.74 -11.67 78.90
CA TRP A 177 -24.41 -12.21 79.17
C TRP A 177 -23.39 -11.09 79.41
N TYR A 178 -22.62 -11.24 80.48
CA TYR A 178 -21.49 -10.40 80.87
C TYR A 178 -20.25 -11.27 81.04
N TYR A 179 -19.07 -10.66 80.90
CA TYR A 179 -17.80 -11.27 81.29
C TYR A 179 -17.09 -10.37 82.30
N PHE A 180 -16.71 -10.95 83.43
CA PHE A 180 -15.86 -10.33 84.44
C PHE A 180 -14.46 -10.94 84.36
N ASP A 181 -13.41 -10.15 84.59
CA ASP A 181 -12.04 -10.66 84.60
C ASP A 181 -11.70 -11.42 85.90
N ASN A 182 -10.43 -11.81 86.06
CA ASN A 182 -9.94 -12.53 87.24
C ASN A 182 -9.91 -11.66 88.53
N GLN A 183 -10.21 -10.36 88.45
CA GLN A 183 -10.37 -9.43 89.59
C GLN A 183 -11.84 -8.99 89.77
N GLY A 184 -12.75 -9.58 88.99
CA GLY A 184 -14.17 -9.31 89.00
C GLY A 184 -14.58 -8.02 88.28
N VAL A 185 -13.71 -7.44 87.44
CA VAL A 185 -14.00 -6.21 86.69
C VAL A 185 -14.74 -6.56 85.41
N MET A 186 -15.86 -5.89 85.15
CA MET A 186 -16.70 -6.08 83.97
C MET A 186 -15.96 -5.65 82.69
N ALA A 187 -16.02 -6.48 81.65
CA ALA A 187 -15.44 -6.16 80.35
C ALA A 187 -16.38 -5.31 79.47
N THR A 188 -15.80 -4.33 78.77
CA THR A 188 -16.43 -3.47 77.77
C THR A 188 -15.58 -3.42 76.50
N GLY A 189 -16.20 -3.39 75.31
CA GLY A 189 -15.52 -3.50 74.02
C GLY A 189 -15.05 -4.92 73.68
N TRP A 190 -14.08 -5.02 72.77
CA TRP A 190 -13.53 -6.30 72.28
C TRP A 190 -12.75 -7.08 73.34
N ARG A 191 -12.98 -8.40 73.44
CA ARG A 191 -12.20 -9.32 74.27
C ARG A 191 -11.90 -10.64 73.55
N TRP A 192 -10.66 -11.10 73.69
CA TRP A 192 -10.20 -12.42 73.26
C TRP A 192 -10.27 -13.38 74.43
N ILE A 193 -11.24 -14.31 74.40
CA ILE A 193 -11.55 -15.23 75.50
C ILE A 193 -11.59 -16.64 74.93
N GLY A 194 -10.84 -17.59 75.51
CA GLY A 194 -10.87 -19.00 75.09
C GLY A 194 -10.56 -19.24 73.60
N GLY A 195 -9.70 -18.42 72.99
CA GLY A 195 -9.36 -18.51 71.57
C GLY A 195 -10.39 -17.92 70.60
N LYS A 196 -11.31 -17.06 71.09
CA LYS A 196 -12.40 -16.47 70.31
C LYS A 196 -12.58 -14.98 70.62
N TRP A 197 -13.02 -14.21 69.63
CA TRP A 197 -13.39 -12.81 69.81
C TRP A 197 -14.85 -12.66 70.21
N TYR A 198 -15.08 -11.81 71.21
CA TYR A 198 -16.37 -11.37 71.70
C TYR A 198 -16.35 -9.83 71.77
N TYR A 199 -17.52 -9.20 71.67
CA TYR A 199 -17.68 -7.76 71.87
C TYR A 199 -18.76 -7.50 72.93
N MET A 200 -18.41 -6.67 73.90
CA MET A 200 -19.30 -6.15 74.93
C MET A 200 -19.62 -4.69 74.59
N ASN A 201 -20.87 -4.25 74.72
CA ASN A 201 -21.17 -2.83 74.54
C ASN A 201 -20.65 -1.98 75.72
N SER A 202 -20.91 -0.67 75.69
CA SER A 202 -20.50 0.27 76.76
C SER A 202 -21.08 -0.07 78.14
N ALA A 203 -22.22 -0.77 78.21
CA ALA A 203 -22.83 -1.28 79.43
C ALA A 203 -22.36 -2.70 79.80
N GLY A 204 -21.37 -3.26 79.10
CA GLY A 204 -20.80 -4.59 79.34
C GLY A 204 -21.62 -5.77 78.79
N ALA A 205 -22.73 -5.50 78.10
CA ALA A 205 -23.59 -6.54 77.56
C ALA A 205 -22.98 -7.18 76.30
N MET A 206 -22.84 -8.49 76.29
CA MET A 206 -22.34 -9.28 75.16
C MET A 206 -23.26 -9.14 73.94
N GLN A 207 -22.70 -8.72 72.80
CA GLN A 207 -23.44 -8.60 71.55
C GLN A 207 -23.57 -9.94 70.82
N SER A 208 -24.69 -10.14 70.13
CA SER A 208 -24.96 -11.26 69.23
C SER A 208 -25.88 -10.80 68.10
N GLY A 209 -25.81 -11.45 66.93
CA GLY A 209 -26.36 -10.89 65.70
C GLY A 209 -25.44 -9.82 65.11
N TRP A 210 -26.00 -8.89 64.34
CA TRP A 210 -25.28 -7.72 63.83
C TRP A 210 -25.10 -6.66 64.93
N PHE A 211 -23.90 -6.10 65.03
CA PHE A 211 -23.60 -4.96 65.88
C PHE A 211 -22.57 -4.05 65.21
N GLN A 212 -22.52 -2.79 65.64
CA GLN A 212 -21.59 -1.79 65.12
C GLN A 212 -20.57 -1.39 66.20
N ASP A 213 -19.32 -1.20 65.80
CA ASP A 213 -18.25 -0.59 66.61
C ASP A 213 -17.60 0.54 65.80
N GLY A 214 -17.59 1.74 66.37
CA GLY A 214 -17.39 2.98 65.60
C GLY A 214 -18.40 3.09 64.45
N GLN A 215 -17.89 3.11 63.22
CA GLN A 215 -18.70 3.07 61.99
C GLN A 215 -18.81 1.66 61.39
N THR A 216 -18.05 0.69 61.88
CA THR A 216 -17.87 -0.62 61.22
C THR A 216 -18.85 -1.66 61.77
N TRP A 217 -19.52 -2.38 60.87
CA TRP A 217 -20.40 -3.50 61.21
C TRP A 217 -19.64 -4.81 61.41
N TYR A 218 -20.10 -5.60 62.37
CA TYR A 218 -19.61 -6.92 62.72
C TYR A 218 -20.80 -7.85 63.00
N TYR A 219 -20.60 -9.16 62.88
CA TYR A 219 -21.61 -10.15 63.25
C TYR A 219 -21.05 -11.15 64.26
N ALA A 220 -21.79 -11.39 65.34
CA ALA A 220 -21.56 -12.47 66.28
C ALA A 220 -22.67 -13.52 66.19
N ASN A 221 -22.33 -14.80 66.38
CA ASN A 221 -23.33 -15.86 66.46
C ASN A 221 -24.13 -15.79 67.78
N GLY A 222 -25.13 -16.65 67.95
CA GLY A 222 -25.97 -16.69 69.16
C GLY A 222 -25.24 -17.02 70.47
N SER A 223 -23.94 -17.36 70.42
CA SER A 223 -23.07 -17.53 71.58
C SER A 223 -22.09 -16.36 71.75
N GLY A 224 -22.32 -15.22 71.08
CA GLY A 224 -21.48 -14.01 71.15
C GLY A 224 -20.15 -14.09 70.39
N VAL A 225 -19.86 -15.21 69.71
CA VAL A 225 -18.59 -15.41 69.00
C VAL A 225 -18.64 -14.63 67.68
N MET A 226 -17.74 -13.68 67.52
CA MET A 226 -17.57 -12.93 66.26
C MET A 226 -17.23 -13.86 65.10
N GLN A 227 -17.94 -13.70 63.98
CA GLN A 227 -17.79 -14.50 62.77
C GLN A 227 -16.78 -13.89 61.78
N LYS A 228 -16.34 -14.69 60.81
CA LYS A 228 -15.43 -14.32 59.71
C LYS A 228 -15.80 -15.10 58.45
N GLY A 229 -15.43 -14.59 57.28
CA GLY A 229 -15.73 -15.21 55.98
C GLY A 229 -17.17 -14.94 55.52
N TRP A 230 -17.67 -15.83 54.67
CA TRP A 230 -19.01 -15.73 54.10
C TRP A 230 -20.12 -15.98 55.14
N LEU A 231 -21.10 -15.09 55.16
CA LEU A 231 -22.27 -15.15 56.05
C LEU A 231 -23.55 -15.03 55.21
N ASN A 232 -24.49 -15.96 55.37
CA ASN A 232 -25.83 -15.86 54.81
C ASN A 232 -26.83 -15.48 55.91
N ARG A 233 -27.60 -14.40 55.70
CA ARG A 233 -28.75 -14.02 56.54
C ARG A 233 -29.98 -13.88 55.64
N GLY A 234 -30.97 -14.77 55.80
CA GLY A 234 -32.26 -14.66 55.11
C GLY A 234 -32.20 -14.77 53.57
N GLY A 235 -31.15 -15.39 53.02
CA GLY A 235 -30.90 -15.46 51.58
C GLY A 235 -29.87 -14.44 51.09
N THR A 236 -29.71 -13.30 51.79
CA THR A 236 -28.68 -12.30 51.49
C THR A 236 -27.31 -12.78 51.97
N TRP A 237 -26.31 -12.68 51.09
CA TRP A 237 -24.92 -12.96 51.41
C TRP A 237 -24.16 -11.70 51.79
N TYR A 238 -23.24 -11.86 52.75
CA TYR A 238 -22.32 -10.85 53.26
C TYR A 238 -20.94 -11.50 53.39
N TYR A 239 -19.88 -10.69 53.41
CA TYR A 239 -18.54 -11.17 53.73
C TYR A 239 -17.97 -10.39 54.92
N LEU A 240 -17.43 -11.12 55.89
CA LEU A 240 -16.72 -10.58 57.04
C LEU A 240 -15.22 -10.83 56.82
N THR A 241 -14.44 -9.77 56.85
CA THR A 241 -13.00 -9.79 56.57
C THR A 241 -12.19 -10.53 57.63
N GLY A 242 -10.86 -10.59 57.47
CA GLY A 242 -9.95 -11.23 58.43
C GLY A 242 -10.02 -10.65 59.86
N SER A 243 -10.50 -9.42 60.05
CA SER A 243 -10.77 -8.81 61.36
C SER A 243 -12.17 -9.12 61.91
N GLY A 244 -13.10 -9.62 61.08
CA GLY A 244 -14.53 -9.74 61.37
C GLY A 244 -15.37 -8.54 60.90
N ALA A 245 -14.74 -7.45 60.44
CA ALA A 245 -15.42 -6.29 59.88
C ALA A 245 -16.13 -6.65 58.58
N MET A 246 -17.36 -6.19 58.40
CA MET A 246 -18.16 -6.34 57.19
C MET A 246 -17.46 -5.68 55.98
N ALA A 247 -17.47 -6.37 54.84
CA ALA A 247 -16.97 -5.84 53.58
C ALA A 247 -18.02 -4.97 52.88
N GLU A 248 -17.57 -3.88 52.29
CA GLU A 248 -18.34 -2.96 51.44
C GLU A 248 -17.51 -2.59 50.20
N GLY A 249 -18.17 -2.29 49.09
CA GLY A 249 -17.52 -2.08 47.80
C GLY A 249 -16.90 -3.36 47.23
N TRP A 250 -15.77 -3.21 46.53
CA TRP A 250 -15.08 -4.31 45.85
C TRP A 250 -14.26 -5.20 46.81
N GLY A 251 -14.59 -6.48 46.88
CA GLY A 251 -13.82 -7.49 47.60
C GLY A 251 -13.22 -8.55 46.67
N ASN A 252 -11.89 -8.72 46.71
CA ASN A 252 -11.24 -9.88 46.08
C ASN A 252 -11.12 -11.01 47.11
N ILE A 253 -11.82 -12.12 46.86
CA ILE A 253 -11.94 -13.25 47.77
C ILE A 253 -11.52 -14.50 46.98
N GLY A 254 -10.33 -15.02 47.30
CA GLY A 254 -9.77 -16.21 46.62
C GLY A 254 -9.44 -15.99 45.13
N GLY A 255 -9.15 -14.75 44.71
CA GLY A 255 -8.91 -14.40 43.31
C GLY A 255 -10.17 -13.97 42.54
N THR A 256 -11.36 -14.22 43.08
CA THR A 256 -12.63 -13.81 42.50
C THR A 256 -13.06 -12.46 43.06
N TRP A 257 -13.52 -11.55 42.18
CA TRP A 257 -14.07 -10.27 42.61
C TRP A 257 -15.57 -10.36 42.88
N TYR A 258 -15.97 -9.75 43.98
CA TYR A 258 -17.34 -9.57 44.45
C TYR A 258 -17.57 -8.08 44.74
N TYR A 259 -18.83 -7.65 44.71
CA TYR A 259 -19.22 -6.30 45.11
C TYR A 259 -20.27 -6.38 46.22
N PHE A 260 -20.03 -5.68 47.31
CA PHE A 260 -20.88 -5.61 48.48
C PHE A 260 -21.46 -4.20 48.58
N GLN A 261 -22.78 -4.06 48.68
CA GLN A 261 -23.45 -2.77 48.62
C GLN A 261 -22.97 -1.85 49.77
N PRO A 262 -22.39 -0.67 49.49
CA PRO A 262 -22.00 0.28 50.52
C PRO A 262 -23.16 0.66 51.45
N GLY A 263 -22.85 0.83 52.73
CA GLY A 263 -23.79 1.10 53.82
C GLY A 263 -24.54 -0.10 54.40
N ASN A 264 -24.57 -1.26 53.72
CA ASN A 264 -25.24 -2.46 54.26
C ASN A 264 -24.56 -3.81 53.98
N GLY A 265 -23.49 -3.85 53.18
CA GLY A 265 -22.66 -5.04 52.94
C GLY A 265 -23.32 -6.18 52.17
N ALA A 266 -24.51 -6.00 51.58
CA ALA A 266 -25.20 -7.03 50.83
C ALA A 266 -24.48 -7.34 49.50
N MET A 267 -24.03 -8.57 49.31
CA MET A 267 -23.37 -9.04 48.09
C MET A 267 -24.32 -8.93 46.89
N GLN A 268 -23.88 -8.23 45.85
CA GLN A 268 -24.68 -7.97 44.66
C GLN A 268 -24.62 -9.10 43.63
N VAL A 269 -25.73 -9.26 42.90
CA VAL A 269 -25.90 -10.16 41.75
C VAL A 269 -26.57 -9.39 40.61
N GLY A 270 -26.26 -9.74 39.35
CA GLY A 270 -26.74 -9.00 38.19
C GLY A 270 -25.89 -7.78 37.86
N TRP A 271 -26.50 -6.75 37.27
CA TRP A 271 -25.81 -5.50 36.89
C TRP A 271 -25.57 -4.61 38.11
N VAL A 272 -24.31 -4.20 38.30
CA VAL A 272 -23.85 -3.25 39.31
C VAL A 272 -23.28 -2.03 38.60
N LYS A 273 -23.67 -0.83 39.01
CA LYS A 273 -23.03 0.41 38.57
C LYS A 273 -22.16 0.96 39.69
N ASP A 274 -20.86 1.11 39.44
CA ASP A 274 -19.92 1.77 40.33
C ASP A 274 -19.40 3.05 39.65
N GLY A 275 -19.66 4.20 40.29
CA GLY A 275 -19.54 5.51 39.66
C GLY A 275 -20.30 5.60 38.33
N ASN A 276 -19.55 5.68 37.23
CA ASN A 276 -20.10 5.70 35.87
C ASN A 276 -19.99 4.36 35.11
N ILE A 277 -19.35 3.34 35.69
CA ILE A 277 -19.01 2.09 35.00
C ILE A 277 -19.98 0.98 35.41
N TRP A 278 -20.49 0.24 34.43
CA TRP A 278 -21.28 -0.97 34.66
C TRP A 278 -20.40 -2.22 34.74
N TYR A 279 -20.78 -3.13 35.64
CA TYR A 279 -20.18 -4.44 35.86
C TYR A 279 -21.31 -5.48 35.98
N TYR A 280 -21.04 -6.74 35.66
CA TYR A 280 -22.02 -7.81 35.85
C TYR A 280 -21.50 -8.89 36.79
N MET A 281 -22.26 -9.17 37.84
CA MET A 281 -22.00 -10.21 38.82
C MET A 281 -22.92 -11.40 38.50
N ASN A 282 -22.40 -12.63 38.45
CA ASN A 282 -23.23 -13.80 38.18
C ASN A 282 -24.11 -14.19 39.38
N GLY A 283 -24.86 -15.30 39.26
CA GLY A 283 -25.74 -15.79 40.33
C GLY A 283 -25.04 -16.22 41.63
N SER A 284 -23.71 -16.37 41.64
CA SER A 284 -22.91 -16.57 42.86
C SER A 284 -22.19 -15.30 43.32
N GLY A 285 -22.54 -14.13 42.78
CA GLY A 285 -21.92 -12.84 43.08
C GLY A 285 -20.53 -12.62 42.44
N ALA A 286 -20.06 -13.55 41.60
CA ALA A 286 -18.73 -13.46 41.00
C ALA A 286 -18.73 -12.58 39.74
N MET A 287 -17.85 -11.58 39.71
CA MET A 287 -17.72 -10.63 38.60
C MET A 287 -17.36 -11.33 37.28
N GLN A 288 -18.11 -11.05 36.23
CA GLN A 288 -17.91 -11.59 34.89
C GLN A 288 -16.95 -10.75 34.05
N ARG A 289 -16.42 -11.35 32.98
CA ARG A 289 -15.46 -10.77 32.02
C ARG A 289 -15.70 -11.38 30.64
N GLY A 290 -15.29 -10.69 29.59
CA GLY A 290 -15.48 -11.12 28.20
C GLY A 290 -16.92 -10.97 27.72
N TRP A 291 -17.32 -11.82 26.77
CA TRP A 291 -18.66 -11.81 26.19
C TRP A 291 -19.73 -12.29 27.19
N LEU A 292 -20.79 -11.51 27.35
CA LEU A 292 -21.93 -11.79 28.21
C LEU A 292 -23.22 -11.78 27.38
N ASN A 293 -24.01 -12.85 27.46
CA ASN A 293 -25.36 -12.89 26.89
C ASN A 293 -26.41 -12.76 28.01
N ARG A 294 -27.30 -11.77 27.90
CA ARG A 294 -28.51 -11.62 28.72
C ARG A 294 -29.74 -11.62 27.81
N GLY A 295 -30.48 -12.73 27.80
CA GLY A 295 -31.78 -12.82 27.10
C GLY A 295 -31.71 -12.68 25.58
N GLY A 296 -30.57 -12.95 24.95
CA GLY A 296 -30.33 -12.74 23.52
C GLY A 296 -29.51 -11.47 23.22
N THR A 297 -29.52 -10.48 24.11
CA THR A 297 -28.65 -9.30 23.99
C THR A 297 -27.24 -9.64 24.43
N TRP A 298 -26.25 -9.30 23.60
CA TRP A 298 -24.84 -9.44 23.92
C TRP A 298 -24.24 -8.15 24.46
N TYR A 299 -23.28 -8.30 25.37
CA TYR A 299 -22.48 -7.23 25.97
C TYR A 299 -21.03 -7.72 26.03
N TYR A 300 -20.07 -6.79 26.13
CA TYR A 300 -18.68 -7.14 26.40
C TYR A 300 -18.16 -6.44 27.65
N LEU A 301 -17.51 -7.23 28.51
CA LEU A 301 -16.87 -6.79 29.75
C LEU A 301 -15.34 -6.94 29.59
N THR A 302 -14.59 -5.91 29.93
CA THR A 302 -13.11 -5.92 29.85
C THR A 302 -12.47 -6.85 30.89
N GLY A 303 -11.13 -6.95 30.90
CA GLY A 303 -10.38 -7.71 31.90
C GLY A 303 -10.58 -7.22 33.35
N SER A 304 -11.01 -5.97 33.56
CA SER A 304 -11.41 -5.44 34.87
C SER A 304 -12.89 -5.67 35.20
N GLY A 305 -13.67 -6.28 34.30
CA GLY A 305 -15.12 -6.46 34.43
C GLY A 305 -15.95 -5.25 33.99
N ALA A 306 -15.31 -4.11 33.70
CA ALA A 306 -15.98 -2.91 33.20
C ALA A 306 -16.60 -3.14 31.82
N MET A 307 -17.87 -2.79 31.66
CA MET A 307 -18.63 -2.86 30.41
C MET A 307 -18.07 -1.91 29.34
N VAL A 308 -18.09 -2.35 28.09
CA VAL A 308 -17.64 -1.56 26.92
C VAL A 308 -18.82 -0.90 26.21
N GLU A 309 -18.59 0.33 25.76
CA GLU A 309 -19.50 1.14 24.95
C GLU A 309 -18.77 1.69 23.72
N GLY A 310 -19.48 1.97 22.63
CA GLY A 310 -18.93 2.44 21.37
C GLY A 310 -18.25 1.35 20.54
N TRP A 311 -17.32 1.77 19.66
CA TRP A 311 -16.54 0.86 18.81
C TRP A 311 -15.50 0.07 19.62
N ALA A 312 -15.54 -1.26 19.51
CA ALA A 312 -14.69 -2.17 20.26
C ALA A 312 -14.00 -3.19 19.33
N TYR A 313 -12.67 -3.28 19.38
CA TYR A 313 -11.90 -4.29 18.66
C TYR A 313 -11.67 -5.52 19.56
N ILE A 314 -12.36 -6.61 19.28
CA ILE A 314 -12.44 -7.80 20.13
C ILE A 314 -12.15 -9.03 19.26
N GLY A 315 -11.22 -9.89 19.68
CA GLY A 315 -10.95 -11.17 19.01
C GLY A 315 -10.56 -11.07 17.52
N GLY A 316 -10.02 -9.93 17.09
CA GLY A 316 -9.65 -9.67 15.70
C GLY A 316 -10.73 -8.99 14.83
N SER A 317 -11.92 -8.74 15.38
CA SER A 317 -13.04 -8.07 14.68
C SER A 317 -13.48 -6.80 15.40
N TRP A 318 -14.03 -5.84 14.65
CA TRP A 318 -14.71 -4.67 15.22
C TRP A 318 -16.18 -5.00 15.51
N TYR A 319 -16.67 -4.49 16.63
CA TYR A 319 -18.06 -4.53 17.06
C TYR A 319 -18.48 -3.12 17.51
N TYR A 320 -19.79 -2.84 17.56
CA TYR A 320 -20.32 -1.62 18.14
C TYR A 320 -21.27 -1.96 19.30
N MET A 321 -20.97 -1.40 20.47
CA MET A 321 -21.79 -1.48 21.68
C MET A 321 -22.55 -0.17 21.82
N VAL A 322 -23.88 -0.19 21.93
CA VAL A 322 -24.71 1.03 22.00
C VAL A 322 -24.35 1.85 23.25
N PRO A 323 -23.90 3.11 23.11
CA PRO A 323 -23.57 3.96 24.26
C PRO A 323 -24.74 4.15 25.23
N GLY A 324 -24.43 4.25 26.52
CA GLY A 324 -25.38 4.35 27.63
C GLY A 324 -26.01 3.03 28.08
N ASN A 325 -25.91 1.93 27.31
CA ASN A 325 -26.43 0.61 27.72
C ASN A 325 -25.55 -0.60 27.38
N GLY A 326 -24.51 -0.46 26.54
CA GLY A 326 -23.54 -1.50 26.22
C GLY A 326 -24.05 -2.68 25.38
N ALA A 327 -25.28 -2.62 24.85
CA ALA A 327 -25.84 -3.68 24.02
C ALA A 327 -25.14 -3.72 22.65
N MET A 328 -24.61 -4.88 22.27
CA MET A 328 -23.98 -5.10 20.96
C MET A 328 -25.02 -4.98 19.84
N VAL A 329 -24.68 -4.21 18.80
CA VAL A 329 -25.46 -4.13 17.56
C VAL A 329 -25.48 -5.49 16.84
N GLY A 330 -26.67 -5.90 16.41
CA GLY A 330 -26.91 -7.16 15.70
C GLY A 330 -26.44 -7.16 14.24
N ALA A 331 -26.88 -8.15 13.47
CA ALA A 331 -26.57 -8.26 12.04
C ALA A 331 -27.43 -7.31 11.19
N GLY A 332 -26.84 -6.70 10.16
CA GLY A 332 -27.55 -5.81 9.24
C GLY A 332 -26.79 -4.52 8.93
N TRP A 333 -27.47 -3.60 8.24
CA TRP A 333 -26.98 -2.25 7.98
C TRP A 333 -27.36 -1.31 9.14
N HIS A 334 -26.38 -0.56 9.65
CA HIS A 334 -26.57 0.39 10.74
C HIS A 334 -25.88 1.73 10.42
N LEU A 335 -26.59 2.83 10.64
CA LEU A 335 -26.07 4.19 10.53
C LEU A 335 -25.45 4.58 11.87
N ILE A 336 -24.14 4.77 11.90
CA ILE A 336 -23.34 5.13 13.08
C ILE A 336 -22.50 6.35 12.69
N ASP A 337 -22.54 7.42 13.48
CA ASP A 337 -21.75 8.65 13.25
C ASP A 337 -21.84 9.16 11.79
N ASN A 338 -23.06 9.22 11.26
CA ASN A 338 -23.41 9.61 9.89
C ASN A 338 -22.80 8.73 8.76
N SER A 339 -22.30 7.54 9.08
CA SER A 339 -21.76 6.56 8.12
C SER A 339 -22.50 5.21 8.22
N TRP A 340 -22.75 4.56 7.09
CA TRP A 340 -23.38 3.23 7.08
C TRP A 340 -22.33 2.13 7.25
N TYR A 341 -22.57 1.20 8.17
CA TYR A 341 -21.75 0.02 8.41
C TYR A 341 -22.59 -1.24 8.27
N TYR A 342 -21.98 -2.35 7.84
CA TYR A 342 -22.66 -3.64 7.81
C TYR A 342 -22.06 -4.61 8.83
N MET A 343 -22.89 -5.08 9.76
CA MET A 343 -22.55 -6.12 10.73
C MET A 343 -22.98 -7.49 10.20
N ASN A 344 -22.12 -8.50 10.33
CA ASN A 344 -22.44 -9.88 9.96
C ASN A 344 -23.27 -10.60 11.04
N GLY A 345 -23.63 -11.88 10.79
CA GLY A 345 -24.44 -12.70 11.69
C GLY A 345 -23.97 -12.84 13.15
N SER A 346 -22.73 -12.45 13.46
CA SER A 346 -22.17 -12.43 14.82
C SER A 346 -22.09 -11.03 15.47
N GLY A 347 -22.57 -9.98 14.78
CA GLY A 347 -22.38 -8.58 15.17
C GLY A 347 -21.02 -7.97 14.78
N ALA A 348 -20.13 -8.76 14.17
CA ALA A 348 -18.83 -8.29 13.71
C ALA A 348 -18.94 -7.48 12.40
N MET A 349 -18.29 -6.32 12.39
CA MET A 349 -18.26 -5.39 11.26
C MET A 349 -17.55 -5.98 10.04
N CYS A 350 -18.19 -5.89 8.87
CA CYS A 350 -17.58 -6.19 7.58
C CYS A 350 -16.71 -5.02 7.09
N SER A 351 -15.57 -5.33 6.47
CA SER A 351 -14.70 -4.37 5.78
C SER A 351 -14.12 -4.96 4.48
N ASN A 352 -13.64 -4.07 3.61
CA ASN A 352 -13.02 -4.36 2.31
C ASN A 352 -13.82 -5.35 1.43
N ARG A 353 -15.15 -5.22 1.36
CA ARG A 353 -16.00 -6.17 0.61
C ARG A 353 -17.31 -5.59 0.11
N TRP A 354 -17.86 -6.25 -0.92
CA TRP A 354 -19.23 -6.07 -1.37
C TRP A 354 -20.23 -6.68 -0.39
N ILE A 355 -21.35 -5.99 -0.19
CA ILE A 355 -22.53 -6.37 0.59
C ILE A 355 -23.74 -6.08 -0.32
N GLY A 356 -24.12 -7.06 -1.14
CA GLY A 356 -24.99 -6.80 -2.29
C GLY A 356 -24.33 -5.82 -3.26
N ASN A 357 -25.05 -4.77 -3.66
CA ASN A 357 -24.56 -3.73 -4.57
C ASN A 357 -23.71 -2.64 -3.91
N TYR A 358 -23.50 -2.69 -2.59
CA TYR A 358 -22.78 -1.66 -1.83
C TYR A 358 -21.40 -2.18 -1.43
N TYR A 359 -20.39 -1.31 -1.32
CA TYR A 359 -19.05 -1.70 -0.86
C TYR A 359 -18.70 -1.05 0.47
N VAL A 360 -18.28 -1.85 1.45
CA VAL A 360 -17.70 -1.35 2.71
C VAL A 360 -16.18 -1.30 2.61
N GLY A 361 -15.60 -0.13 2.87
CA GLY A 361 -14.16 0.13 2.77
C GLY A 361 -13.35 -0.48 3.92
N GLY A 362 -12.07 -0.07 4.03
CA GLY A 362 -11.15 -0.57 5.07
C GLY A 362 -11.58 -0.22 6.50
N SER A 363 -12.26 0.91 6.68
CA SER A 363 -12.88 1.34 7.93
C SER A 363 -14.23 0.65 8.23
N GLY A 364 -14.73 -0.19 7.31
CA GLY A 364 -16.07 -0.78 7.38
C GLY A 364 -17.23 0.16 7.00
N ALA A 365 -16.95 1.45 6.80
CA ALA A 365 -17.93 2.40 6.30
C ALA A 365 -18.24 2.15 4.81
N MET A 366 -19.51 2.29 4.43
CA MET A 366 -19.98 2.22 3.06
C MET A 366 -19.38 3.36 2.21
N LEU A 367 -18.85 3.02 1.05
CA LEU A 367 -18.32 3.99 0.10
C LEU A 367 -19.42 4.57 -0.80
N THR A 368 -19.32 5.86 -1.13
CA THR A 368 -20.22 6.57 -2.05
C THR A 368 -19.40 7.45 -3.00
N ASN A 369 -19.95 7.78 -4.17
CA ASN A 369 -19.34 8.62 -5.22
C ASN A 369 -17.87 8.31 -5.53
N THR A 370 -17.53 7.02 -5.68
CA THR A 370 -16.12 6.60 -5.86
C THR A 370 -15.96 5.29 -6.64
N TRP A 371 -14.73 5.02 -7.06
CA TRP A 371 -14.34 3.80 -7.76
C TRP A 371 -13.86 2.72 -6.78
N VAL A 372 -14.46 1.54 -6.89
CA VAL A 372 -14.06 0.30 -6.23
C VAL A 372 -13.46 -0.60 -7.31
N GLY A 373 -12.17 -0.41 -7.61
CA GLY A 373 -11.54 -1.03 -8.77
C GLY A 373 -12.21 -0.53 -10.07
N SER A 374 -12.79 -1.43 -10.86
CA SER A 374 -13.51 -1.12 -12.11
C SER A 374 -15.02 -0.86 -11.93
N TYR A 375 -15.49 -0.68 -10.70
CA TYR A 375 -16.92 -0.49 -10.37
C TYR A 375 -17.15 0.87 -9.72
N TRP A 376 -18.11 1.66 -10.19
CA TRP A 376 -18.48 2.95 -9.59
C TRP A 376 -19.65 2.79 -8.63
N VAL A 377 -19.53 3.29 -7.40
CA VAL A 377 -20.64 3.41 -6.45
C VAL A 377 -21.18 4.84 -6.44
N GLY A 378 -22.50 4.98 -6.55
CA GLY A 378 -23.21 6.26 -6.62
C GLY A 378 -23.24 7.04 -5.30
N ALA A 379 -23.99 8.14 -5.28
CA ALA A 379 -24.15 8.98 -4.08
C ALA A 379 -24.92 8.27 -2.94
N ASP A 380 -25.74 7.29 -3.30
CA ASP A 380 -26.42 6.33 -2.42
C ASP A 380 -25.54 5.13 -2.03
N GLY A 381 -24.31 5.03 -2.57
CA GLY A 381 -23.39 3.90 -2.39
C GLY A 381 -23.71 2.67 -3.24
N ASN A 382 -24.76 2.72 -4.05
CA ASN A 382 -25.20 1.62 -4.90
C ASN A 382 -24.31 1.53 -6.15
N TRP A 383 -23.85 0.34 -6.51
CA TRP A 383 -23.08 0.12 -7.72
C TRP A 383 -23.88 0.46 -8.98
N ILE A 384 -23.28 1.27 -9.86
CA ILE A 384 -23.81 1.60 -11.19
C ILE A 384 -23.05 0.79 -12.26
N PRO A 385 -23.67 -0.23 -12.89
CA PRO A 385 -23.04 -1.00 -13.97
C PRO A 385 -22.74 -0.13 -15.19
N ASN A 386 -21.56 -0.34 -15.81
CA ASN A 386 -21.12 0.35 -17.02
C ASN A 386 -21.14 1.89 -16.95
N TYR A 387 -20.92 2.47 -15.77
CA TYR A 387 -20.83 3.91 -15.57
C TYR A 387 -19.63 4.51 -16.33
N ASP A 388 -19.89 5.30 -17.37
CA ASP A 388 -18.93 6.23 -17.97
C ASP A 388 -19.27 7.65 -17.48
N PRO A 389 -18.43 8.30 -16.65
CA PRO A 389 -18.70 9.66 -16.18
C PRO A 389 -18.70 10.69 -17.33
N ASP A 390 -18.08 10.38 -18.46
CA ASP A 390 -18.07 11.23 -19.64
C ASP A 390 -19.25 10.92 -20.59
N GLN A 391 -20.19 10.05 -20.21
CA GLN A 391 -21.37 9.73 -21.02
C GLN A 391 -22.26 10.98 -21.17
N ASN A 392 -22.55 11.36 -22.41
CA ASN A 392 -23.22 12.61 -22.78
C ASN A 392 -22.44 13.90 -22.39
N ALA A 393 -21.15 13.78 -22.05
CA ALA A 393 -20.28 14.96 -21.98
C ALA A 393 -20.18 15.63 -23.37
N LYS A 394 -20.03 16.96 -23.37
CA LYS A 394 -20.23 17.81 -24.55
C LYS A 394 -19.13 18.87 -24.69
N TRP A 395 -18.90 19.34 -25.91
CA TRP A 395 -18.06 20.50 -26.16
C TRP A 395 -18.71 21.77 -25.58
N VAL A 396 -17.91 22.57 -24.89
CA VAL A 396 -18.28 23.91 -24.38
C VAL A 396 -17.13 24.87 -24.69
N GLN A 397 -17.47 26.04 -25.25
CA GLN A 397 -16.51 27.12 -25.49
C GLN A 397 -16.66 28.18 -24.40
N ASP A 398 -15.53 28.69 -23.91
CA ASP A 398 -15.44 29.71 -22.88
C ASP A 398 -14.27 30.64 -23.27
N GLY A 399 -14.62 31.87 -23.66
CA GLY A 399 -13.75 32.74 -24.44
C GLY A 399 -13.31 32.10 -25.77
N ASN A 400 -11.99 32.08 -26.04
CA ASN A 400 -11.40 31.38 -27.19
C ASN A 400 -10.98 29.93 -26.87
N THR A 401 -11.30 29.41 -25.68
CA THR A 401 -10.83 28.09 -25.24
C THR A 401 -11.97 27.07 -25.27
N TRP A 402 -11.67 25.87 -25.78
CA TRP A 402 -12.61 24.74 -25.81
C TRP A 402 -12.36 23.78 -24.65
N TYR A 403 -13.45 23.24 -24.12
CA TYR A 403 -13.49 22.31 -22.99
C TYR A 403 -14.46 21.17 -23.33
N TYR A 404 -14.25 19.98 -22.76
CA TYR A 404 -15.25 18.92 -22.76
C TYR A 404 -15.85 18.81 -21.36
N GLN A 405 -17.15 19.05 -21.24
CA GLN A 405 -17.87 19.19 -19.98
C GLN A 405 -18.85 18.03 -19.78
N ARG A 406 -18.81 17.39 -18.60
CA ARG A 406 -19.74 16.34 -18.16
C ARG A 406 -21.12 16.91 -17.83
N THR A 407 -22.07 16.00 -17.60
CA THR A 407 -23.45 16.31 -17.20
C THR A 407 -23.54 16.97 -15.81
N ASP A 408 -22.59 16.71 -14.92
CA ASP A 408 -22.45 17.37 -13.61
C ASP A 408 -21.83 18.79 -13.67
N GLY A 409 -21.42 19.24 -14.86
CA GLY A 409 -20.75 20.52 -15.07
C GLY A 409 -19.23 20.50 -14.89
N SER A 410 -18.64 19.39 -14.43
CA SER A 410 -17.18 19.23 -14.35
C SER A 410 -16.55 19.12 -15.75
N ARG A 411 -15.29 19.52 -15.87
CA ARG A 411 -14.52 19.47 -17.14
C ARG A 411 -13.59 18.25 -17.14
N ILE A 412 -13.35 17.65 -18.31
CA ILE A 412 -12.26 16.67 -18.49
C ILE A 412 -10.93 17.41 -18.35
N THR A 413 -10.00 16.86 -17.55
CA THR A 413 -8.68 17.46 -17.27
C THR A 413 -7.56 16.41 -17.31
N ASN A 414 -6.33 16.86 -17.53
CA ASN A 414 -5.08 16.07 -17.53
C ASN A 414 -5.11 14.74 -18.32
N SER A 415 -5.95 14.62 -19.35
CA SER A 415 -6.23 13.31 -19.97
C SER A 415 -6.48 13.36 -21.47
N TRP A 416 -6.15 12.23 -22.10
CA TRP A 416 -6.55 11.90 -23.46
C TRP A 416 -8.02 11.51 -23.51
N LYS A 417 -8.79 12.05 -24.45
CA LYS A 417 -10.13 11.56 -24.77
C LYS A 417 -10.28 11.38 -26.29
N LYS A 418 -10.89 10.26 -26.69
CA LYS A 418 -11.29 10.02 -28.08
C LYS A 418 -12.75 10.46 -28.24
N ILE A 419 -12.98 11.48 -29.06
CA ILE A 419 -14.30 12.08 -29.29
C ILE A 419 -14.60 11.96 -30.78
N ASN A 420 -15.70 11.30 -31.13
CA ASN A 420 -16.12 11.04 -32.52
C ASN A 420 -15.00 10.47 -33.42
N GLY A 421 -14.15 9.60 -32.86
CA GLY A 421 -13.04 8.95 -33.57
C GLY A 421 -11.70 9.72 -33.52
N THR A 422 -11.72 11.01 -33.21
CA THR A 422 -10.53 11.88 -33.12
C THR A 422 -9.97 11.90 -31.70
N TRP A 423 -8.64 11.95 -31.55
CA TRP A 423 -7.96 12.10 -30.25
C TRP A 423 -7.70 13.57 -29.91
N TYR A 424 -7.98 13.91 -28.66
CA TYR A 424 -7.76 15.21 -28.03
C TYR A 424 -7.05 15.01 -26.69
N TYR A 425 -6.31 16.02 -26.22
CA TYR A 425 -5.81 16.07 -24.85
C TYR A 425 -6.29 17.34 -24.15
N PHE A 426 -6.64 17.23 -22.88
CA PHE A 426 -7.11 18.34 -22.05
C PHE A 426 -6.10 18.62 -20.92
N ALA A 427 -5.71 19.89 -20.77
CA ALA A 427 -4.79 20.36 -19.73
C ALA A 427 -5.37 20.22 -18.31
N GLY A 428 -4.61 20.59 -17.29
CA GLY A 428 -5.08 20.63 -15.89
C GLY A 428 -6.21 21.62 -15.63
N SER A 429 -6.31 22.68 -16.43
CA SER A 429 -7.46 23.60 -16.46
C SER A 429 -8.69 23.05 -17.21
N GLY A 430 -8.54 21.89 -17.85
CA GLY A 430 -9.50 21.31 -18.78
C GLY A 430 -9.52 21.94 -20.17
N ALA A 431 -8.62 22.88 -20.45
CA ALA A 431 -8.47 23.46 -21.78
C ALA A 431 -7.99 22.40 -22.79
N MET A 432 -8.67 22.28 -23.92
CA MET A 432 -8.24 21.48 -25.06
C MET A 432 -6.92 22.03 -25.62
N LEU A 433 -5.91 21.17 -25.80
CA LEU A 433 -4.63 21.58 -26.36
C LEU A 433 -4.69 21.81 -27.88
N THR A 434 -3.94 22.81 -28.34
CA THR A 434 -3.63 23.09 -29.75
C THR A 434 -2.14 23.39 -29.89
N GLY A 435 -1.58 23.22 -31.09
CA GLY A 435 -0.16 23.42 -31.38
C GLY A 435 0.76 22.33 -30.79
N TRP A 436 2.04 22.67 -30.67
CA TRP A 436 3.08 21.82 -30.10
C TRP A 436 2.96 21.73 -28.58
N ASN A 437 2.87 20.52 -28.04
CA ASN A 437 2.76 20.26 -26.60
C ASN A 437 3.58 19.02 -26.22
N VAL A 438 4.14 19.00 -25.00
CA VAL A 438 4.74 17.79 -24.42
C VAL A 438 3.70 17.09 -23.55
N VAL A 439 3.46 15.81 -23.79
CA VAL A 439 2.56 14.97 -22.99
C VAL A 439 3.29 13.66 -22.67
N GLY A 440 3.38 13.29 -21.39
CA GLY A 440 4.09 12.07 -20.97
C GLY A 440 5.56 11.99 -21.42
N GLY A 441 6.25 13.13 -21.55
CA GLY A 441 7.64 13.21 -22.03
C GLY A 441 7.82 13.14 -23.55
N SER A 442 6.75 12.91 -24.33
CA SER A 442 6.79 12.93 -25.81
C SER A 442 6.20 14.22 -26.37
N TRP A 443 6.73 14.68 -27.51
CA TRP A 443 6.16 15.81 -28.26
C TRP A 443 4.96 15.35 -29.10
N TYR A 444 3.90 16.15 -29.07
CA TYR A 444 2.69 15.99 -29.87
C TYR A 444 2.36 17.31 -30.58
N PHE A 445 1.73 17.21 -31.75
CA PHE A 445 1.14 18.35 -32.43
C PHE A 445 -0.37 18.15 -32.56
N PHE A 446 -1.12 19.11 -32.02
CA PHE A 446 -2.58 19.20 -32.15
C PHE A 446 -2.89 20.31 -33.16
N ASN A 447 -3.74 20.06 -34.14
CA ASN A 447 -4.05 21.08 -35.15
C ASN A 447 -4.97 22.20 -34.58
N GLY A 448 -5.38 23.15 -35.42
CA GLY A 448 -6.24 24.27 -35.02
C GLY A 448 -7.62 23.89 -34.46
N SER A 449 -8.09 22.65 -34.65
CA SER A 449 -9.32 22.13 -34.01
C SER A 449 -9.03 21.20 -32.83
N GLY A 450 -7.78 21.14 -32.35
CA GLY A 450 -7.34 20.29 -31.24
C GLY A 450 -7.17 18.81 -31.58
N ALA A 451 -7.28 18.43 -32.85
CA ALA A 451 -7.09 17.05 -33.28
C ALA A 451 -5.61 16.68 -33.27
N MET A 452 -5.24 15.65 -32.51
CA MET A 452 -3.90 15.06 -32.51
C MET A 452 -3.53 14.58 -33.92
N GLN A 453 -2.36 14.96 -34.42
CA GLN A 453 -1.88 14.52 -35.74
C GLN A 453 -1.16 13.16 -35.68
N THR A 454 -1.20 12.43 -36.80
CA THR A 454 -0.54 11.12 -37.00
C THR A 454 0.01 11.03 -38.42
N GLY A 455 1.12 10.34 -38.64
CA GLY A 455 1.79 10.22 -39.94
C GLY A 455 2.59 11.46 -40.31
N TRP A 456 2.81 11.67 -41.61
CA TRP A 456 3.49 12.86 -42.14
C TRP A 456 2.61 14.11 -42.00
N GLY A 457 3.14 15.15 -41.34
CA GLY A 457 2.49 16.45 -41.21
C GLY A 457 3.47 17.59 -41.47
N GLN A 458 3.02 18.66 -42.14
CA GLN A 458 3.80 19.88 -42.32
C GLN A 458 3.35 20.92 -41.30
N VAL A 459 4.29 21.46 -40.52
CA VAL A 459 4.07 22.49 -39.50
C VAL A 459 5.09 23.61 -39.73
N ASP A 460 4.61 24.85 -39.87
CA ASP A 460 5.43 26.04 -40.13
C ASP A 460 6.44 25.85 -41.28
N GLY A 461 5.96 25.23 -42.37
CA GLY A 461 6.74 24.91 -43.57
C GLY A 461 7.66 23.68 -43.44
N SER A 462 7.98 23.23 -42.22
CA SER A 462 8.82 22.06 -41.96
C SER A 462 8.01 20.76 -41.92
N TRP A 463 8.58 19.66 -42.40
CA TRP A 463 7.93 18.34 -42.33
C TRP A 463 8.34 17.57 -41.08
N TYR A 464 7.36 16.93 -40.45
CA TYR A 464 7.52 16.08 -39.27
C TYR A 464 6.79 14.75 -39.48
N TYR A 465 7.17 13.73 -38.72
CA TYR A 465 6.46 12.45 -38.68
C TYR A 465 5.98 12.16 -37.26
N PHE A 466 4.68 11.96 -37.12
CA PHE A 466 4.01 11.55 -35.89
C PHE A 466 3.67 10.06 -35.99
N GLY A 467 3.86 9.28 -34.92
CA GLY A 467 3.49 7.86 -34.95
C GLY A 467 1.98 7.64 -35.00
N GLY A 468 1.55 6.37 -35.07
CA GLY A 468 0.13 6.01 -34.87
C GLY A 468 -0.37 6.28 -33.45
N ASP A 469 0.56 6.49 -32.51
CA ASP A 469 0.37 6.99 -31.15
C ASP A 469 0.24 8.52 -31.08
N GLY A 470 0.53 9.24 -32.18
CA GLY A 470 0.59 10.71 -32.26
C GLY A 470 1.91 11.34 -31.80
N ALA A 471 2.82 10.57 -31.20
CA ALA A 471 4.08 11.10 -30.71
C ALA A 471 5.03 11.38 -31.89
N MET A 472 5.57 12.60 -31.94
CA MET A 472 6.59 13.03 -32.91
C MET A 472 7.81 12.10 -32.80
N LYS A 473 8.31 11.64 -33.94
CA LYS A 473 9.51 10.78 -34.01
C LYS A 473 10.74 11.61 -34.40
N THR A 474 11.92 11.07 -34.08
CA THR A 474 13.23 11.66 -34.36
C THR A 474 14.18 10.57 -34.85
N GLY A 475 15.27 10.92 -35.53
CA GLY A 475 16.22 9.96 -36.07
C GLY A 475 15.62 9.13 -37.21
N TRP A 476 16.02 7.85 -37.29
CA TRP A 476 15.62 6.96 -38.38
C TRP A 476 14.19 6.44 -38.24
N ILE A 477 13.34 6.73 -39.23
CA ILE A 477 11.98 6.18 -39.36
C ILE A 477 11.79 5.47 -40.70
N ASN A 478 10.74 4.64 -40.81
CA ASN A 478 10.28 4.05 -42.05
C ASN A 478 8.75 4.22 -42.12
N ASP A 479 8.23 4.71 -43.24
CA ASP A 479 6.80 5.02 -43.42
C ASP A 479 6.00 3.91 -44.12
N GLY A 480 6.60 2.71 -44.26
CA GLY A 480 6.08 1.60 -45.05
C GLY A 480 6.43 1.67 -46.54
N LYS A 481 7.09 2.74 -47.01
CA LYS A 481 7.54 2.89 -48.41
C LYS A 481 9.05 3.08 -48.50
N ARG A 482 9.63 3.97 -47.69
CA ARG A 482 11.09 4.14 -47.60
C ARG A 482 11.54 4.54 -46.19
N ASN A 483 12.86 4.47 -45.99
CA ASN A 483 13.52 5.01 -44.81
C ASN A 483 13.66 6.54 -44.93
N TYR A 484 13.65 7.24 -43.79
CA TYR A 484 13.90 8.67 -43.69
C TYR A 484 14.71 8.96 -42.41
N TYR A 485 15.51 10.02 -42.41
CA TYR A 485 16.11 10.56 -41.19
C TYR A 485 15.46 11.89 -40.82
N LEU A 486 15.00 11.98 -39.57
CA LEU A 486 14.49 13.18 -38.93
C LEU A 486 15.56 13.73 -38.00
N LYS A 487 15.80 15.05 -38.01
CA LYS A 487 16.70 15.72 -37.08
C LYS A 487 16.30 15.48 -35.60
N PRO A 488 17.18 15.75 -34.63
CA PRO A 488 16.84 15.68 -33.20
C PRO A 488 15.62 16.53 -32.78
N ASN A 489 15.30 17.60 -33.54
CA ASN A 489 14.10 18.41 -33.36
C ASN A 489 12.88 17.93 -34.19
N GLY A 490 12.90 16.70 -34.71
CA GLY A 490 11.82 16.09 -35.50
C GLY A 490 11.72 16.53 -36.96
N VAL A 491 12.43 17.59 -37.38
CA VAL A 491 12.37 18.13 -38.74
C VAL A 491 12.99 17.16 -39.74
N TRP A 492 12.23 16.76 -40.75
CA TRP A 492 12.75 16.10 -41.94
C TRP A 492 13.48 17.11 -42.85
N LYS A 493 14.64 16.69 -43.36
CA LYS A 493 15.36 17.33 -44.46
C LYS A 493 15.67 16.28 -45.52
N ASN A 494 15.53 16.63 -46.80
CA ASN A 494 16.05 15.79 -47.88
C ASN A 494 17.58 15.92 -47.92
N ILE A 495 18.29 14.82 -47.72
CA ILE A 495 19.76 14.78 -47.63
C ILE A 495 20.32 14.35 -48.99
N LEU A 496 21.31 15.09 -49.52
CA LEU A 496 21.98 14.76 -50.78
C LEU A 496 23.48 14.49 -50.58
N ILE A 497 23.91 13.25 -50.86
CA ILE A 497 25.30 12.81 -50.72
C ILE A 497 26.01 12.71 -52.08
N GLY A 498 27.19 13.32 -52.19
CA GLY A 498 28.06 13.23 -53.36
C GLY A 498 29.04 12.06 -53.24
N VAL A 499 28.95 11.06 -54.11
CA VAL A 499 29.93 9.97 -54.19
C VAL A 499 31.00 10.35 -55.22
N ILE A 500 32.20 10.71 -54.76
CA ILE A 500 33.26 11.23 -55.64
C ILE A 500 34.01 10.07 -56.27
N GLY A 501 33.74 9.77 -57.54
CA GLY A 501 34.24 8.60 -58.24
C GLY A 501 34.10 8.73 -59.76
N ASN A 502 34.54 7.71 -60.47
CA ASN A 502 34.15 7.47 -61.87
C ASN A 502 32.86 6.63 -61.90
N ASN A 503 32.35 6.27 -63.08
CA ASN A 503 31.19 5.36 -63.23
C ASN A 503 31.59 3.88 -63.01
N GLU A 504 32.32 3.63 -61.93
CA GLU A 504 32.93 2.34 -61.57
C GLU A 504 32.12 1.60 -60.50
N ALA A 505 32.40 0.31 -60.31
CA ALA A 505 31.63 -0.55 -59.41
C ALA A 505 31.59 -0.04 -57.96
N GLY A 506 32.69 0.50 -57.43
CA GLY A 506 32.75 1.04 -56.07
C GLY A 506 31.83 2.24 -55.85
N ALA A 507 31.90 3.24 -56.75
CA ALA A 507 31.04 4.41 -56.71
C ALA A 507 29.56 4.07 -56.94
N ALA A 508 29.28 3.17 -57.89
CA ALA A 508 27.92 2.68 -58.16
C ALA A 508 27.30 1.96 -56.95
N THR A 509 28.07 1.08 -56.29
CA THR A 509 27.61 0.31 -55.12
C THR A 509 27.39 1.23 -53.92
N THR A 510 28.33 2.14 -53.66
CA THR A 510 28.21 3.16 -52.59
C THR A 510 26.96 4.02 -52.78
N ALA A 511 26.74 4.55 -54.00
CA ALA A 511 25.57 5.37 -54.30
C ALA A 511 24.26 4.56 -54.29
N ALA A 512 24.27 3.27 -54.64
CA ALA A 512 23.11 2.40 -54.49
C ALA A 512 22.75 2.17 -53.01
N LYS A 513 23.76 1.92 -52.15
CA LYS A 513 23.54 1.63 -50.73
C LYS A 513 22.99 2.83 -49.94
N VAL A 514 23.45 4.04 -50.26
CA VAL A 514 22.89 5.27 -49.66
C VAL A 514 21.40 5.44 -50.03
N ARG A 515 21.02 5.11 -51.28
CA ARG A 515 19.61 5.16 -51.74
C ARG A 515 18.74 4.05 -51.14
N GLU A 516 19.29 2.85 -50.91
CA GLU A 516 18.63 1.79 -50.13
C GLU A 516 18.27 2.27 -48.71
N MET A 517 19.13 3.09 -48.12
CA MET A 517 18.90 3.74 -46.82
C MET A 517 17.95 4.95 -46.89
N GLY A 518 17.33 5.23 -48.05
CA GLY A 518 16.34 6.29 -48.21
C GLY A 518 16.91 7.70 -48.36
N VAL A 519 18.20 7.82 -48.62
CA VAL A 519 18.93 9.10 -48.80
C VAL A 519 19.30 9.29 -50.27
N ASP A 520 19.18 10.51 -50.78
CA ASP A 520 19.55 10.77 -52.17
C ASP A 520 21.08 10.80 -52.32
N ALA A 521 21.57 10.15 -53.38
CA ALA A 521 22.99 10.11 -53.71
C ALA A 521 23.22 10.30 -55.21
N VAL A 522 24.32 10.97 -55.56
CA VAL A 522 24.75 11.22 -56.95
C VAL A 522 26.24 10.88 -57.08
N ILE A 523 26.63 10.26 -58.19
CA ILE A 523 28.04 9.99 -58.49
C ILE A 523 28.61 11.24 -59.19
N VAL A 524 29.70 11.79 -58.66
CA VAL A 524 30.30 13.05 -59.12
C VAL A 524 31.51 12.73 -60.00
N THR A 525 31.26 12.57 -61.30
CA THR A 525 32.28 12.24 -62.32
C THR A 525 33.01 13.44 -62.92
N GLY A 526 32.54 14.66 -62.67
CA GLY A 526 33.09 15.91 -63.20
C GLY A 526 33.72 16.80 -62.13
N GLY A 527 33.58 18.12 -62.32
CA GLY A 527 33.90 19.12 -61.32
C GLY A 527 32.96 19.05 -60.10
N TYR A 528 33.45 19.52 -58.96
CA TYR A 528 32.78 19.40 -57.67
C TYR A 528 32.61 20.76 -56.98
N ASP A 529 31.51 20.93 -56.24
CA ASP A 529 31.23 22.07 -55.37
C ASP A 529 30.64 21.58 -54.04
N PRO A 530 31.30 21.82 -52.88
CA PRO A 530 30.75 21.50 -51.57
C PRO A 530 29.40 22.14 -51.26
N SER A 531 29.01 23.25 -51.90
CA SER A 531 27.73 23.91 -51.62
C SER A 531 26.53 23.00 -51.93
N GLN A 532 26.65 22.16 -52.97
CA GLN A 532 25.57 21.36 -53.56
C GLN A 532 25.21 20.08 -52.78
N TYR A 533 26.05 19.65 -51.83
CA TYR A 533 25.93 18.37 -51.14
C TYR A 533 25.94 18.54 -49.63
N ASP A 534 25.23 17.67 -48.91
CA ASP A 534 25.20 17.67 -47.44
C ASP A 534 26.38 16.93 -46.81
N GLY A 535 27.02 16.07 -47.60
CA GLY A 535 28.28 15.40 -47.30
C GLY A 535 28.76 14.60 -48.51
N ILE A 536 29.98 14.07 -48.47
CA ILE A 536 30.55 13.26 -49.55
C ILE A 536 31.11 11.93 -49.07
N ILE A 537 31.14 10.95 -49.98
CA ILE A 537 31.79 9.66 -49.77
C ILE A 537 32.85 9.47 -50.85
N ILE A 538 34.07 9.11 -50.44
CA ILE A 538 35.13 8.60 -51.32
C ILE A 538 35.04 7.06 -51.27
N PRO A 539 34.63 6.39 -52.36
CA PRO A 539 34.46 4.94 -52.38
C PRO A 539 35.80 4.20 -52.47
N GLY A 540 35.75 2.87 -52.30
CA GLY A 540 36.88 1.99 -52.62
C GLY A 540 37.20 1.95 -54.13
N GLY A 541 38.45 1.61 -54.46
CA GLY A 541 39.00 1.55 -55.82
C GLY A 541 40.40 0.93 -55.82
N GLY A 542 41.19 1.19 -56.87
CA GLY A 542 42.61 0.77 -56.95
C GLY A 542 43.55 1.55 -56.02
N ASP A 543 44.83 1.19 -55.99
CA ASP A 543 45.80 1.72 -55.03
C ASP A 543 46.11 3.20 -55.23
N LEU A 544 46.51 3.87 -54.14
CA LEU A 544 47.04 5.24 -54.18
C LEU A 544 48.53 5.25 -54.53
N ASP A 545 48.95 6.20 -55.38
CA ASP A 545 50.34 6.32 -55.84
C ASP A 545 51.35 6.56 -54.68
N PRO A 546 52.35 5.68 -54.48
CA PRO A 546 53.34 5.82 -53.40
C PRO A 546 54.14 7.13 -53.39
N SER A 547 54.29 7.79 -54.53
CA SER A 547 54.95 9.10 -54.61
C SER A 547 54.21 10.19 -53.82
N ARG A 548 52.88 10.08 -53.69
CA ARG A 548 52.03 11.03 -52.94
C ARG A 548 52.31 11.06 -51.43
N TYR A 549 52.94 10.00 -50.91
CA TYR A 549 53.40 9.90 -49.52
C TYR A 549 54.90 9.57 -49.41
N GLY A 550 55.69 10.01 -50.41
CA GLY A 550 57.15 10.06 -50.35
C GLY A 550 57.87 8.70 -50.48
N GLN A 551 57.23 7.68 -51.06
CA GLN A 551 57.80 6.35 -51.24
C GLN A 551 57.99 6.00 -52.72
N ALA A 552 58.97 5.15 -53.02
CA ALA A 552 59.05 4.48 -54.31
C ALA A 552 58.01 3.34 -54.38
N ASN A 553 57.43 3.09 -55.55
CA ASN A 553 56.48 1.99 -55.72
C ASN A 553 57.20 0.63 -55.71
N THR A 554 56.83 -0.22 -54.75
CA THR A 554 57.34 -1.58 -54.55
C THR A 554 56.22 -2.64 -54.53
N GLY A 555 54.96 -2.25 -54.74
CA GLY A 555 53.83 -3.20 -54.64
C GLY A 555 52.42 -2.66 -54.92
N SER A 556 52.28 -1.44 -55.42
CA SER A 556 50.98 -0.81 -55.67
C SER A 556 50.62 -0.73 -57.16
N SER A 557 49.33 -0.90 -57.47
CA SER A 557 48.78 -1.26 -58.77
C SER A 557 47.40 -0.62 -59.02
N ASN A 558 46.94 -0.59 -60.28
CA ASN A 558 45.64 0.00 -60.66
C ASN A 558 45.45 1.47 -60.23
N ILE A 559 46.55 2.22 -60.18
CA ILE A 559 46.60 3.63 -59.77
C ILE A 559 45.91 4.50 -60.83
N ASP A 560 44.91 5.29 -60.42
CA ASP A 560 44.29 6.37 -61.22
C ASP A 560 44.59 7.73 -60.59
N ASN A 561 45.75 8.29 -60.94
CA ASN A 561 46.20 9.59 -60.44
C ASN A 561 45.24 10.74 -60.78
N VAL A 562 44.45 10.64 -61.86
CA VAL A 562 43.50 11.69 -62.28
C VAL A 562 42.24 11.65 -61.41
N LEU A 563 41.76 10.45 -61.05
CA LEU A 563 40.73 10.30 -60.04
C LEU A 563 41.24 10.68 -58.65
N ASP A 564 42.47 10.31 -58.28
CA ASP A 564 43.09 10.67 -56.99
C ASP A 564 43.10 12.18 -56.77
N ASP A 565 43.58 12.97 -57.75
CA ASP A 565 43.63 14.42 -57.63
C ASP A 565 42.24 15.04 -57.45
N ARG A 566 41.22 14.53 -58.17
CA ARG A 566 39.82 14.96 -58.03
C ARG A 566 39.24 14.58 -56.65
N GLN A 567 39.55 13.38 -56.15
CA GLN A 567 39.12 12.93 -54.84
C GLN A 567 39.80 13.74 -53.72
N ILE A 568 41.09 14.06 -53.85
CA ILE A 568 41.86 14.87 -52.89
C ILE A 568 41.37 16.33 -52.85
N ASP A 569 41.06 16.95 -54.00
CA ASP A 569 40.43 18.27 -54.07
C ASP A 569 39.08 18.29 -53.34
N ALA A 570 38.23 17.30 -53.63
CA ALA A 570 36.91 17.19 -53.01
C ALA A 570 36.98 16.98 -51.49
N VAL A 571 37.89 16.14 -50.99
CA VAL A 571 38.13 15.92 -49.55
C VAL A 571 38.54 17.22 -48.86
N LYS A 572 39.51 17.97 -49.43
CA LYS A 572 40.02 19.20 -48.83
C LYS A 572 38.97 20.30 -48.81
N ARG A 573 38.32 20.57 -49.94
CA ARG A 573 37.27 21.59 -50.06
C ARG A 573 36.02 21.27 -49.25
N SER A 574 35.71 19.99 -49.04
CA SER A 574 34.65 19.57 -48.10
C SER A 574 35.00 19.92 -46.66
N ALA A 575 36.20 19.54 -46.21
CA ALA A 575 36.67 19.81 -44.85
C ALA A 575 36.79 21.32 -44.56
N GLU A 576 37.22 22.11 -45.55
CA GLU A 576 37.26 23.58 -45.48
C GLU A 576 35.85 24.19 -45.41
N ALA A 577 34.87 23.62 -46.12
CA ALA A 577 33.47 24.02 -46.09
C ALA A 577 32.66 23.39 -44.92
N GLY A 578 33.31 22.66 -44.01
CA GLY A 578 32.65 21.94 -42.90
C GLY A 578 31.71 20.80 -43.33
N LYS A 579 31.76 20.38 -44.60
CA LYS A 579 30.93 19.29 -45.13
C LYS A 579 31.51 17.92 -44.72
N PRO A 580 30.71 17.01 -44.14
CA PRO A 580 31.15 15.68 -43.78
C PRO A 580 31.77 14.90 -44.94
N VAL A 581 32.86 14.19 -44.65
CA VAL A 581 33.56 13.32 -45.58
C VAL A 581 33.64 11.92 -44.98
N LEU A 582 33.28 10.88 -45.74
CA LEU A 582 33.56 9.49 -45.41
C LEU A 582 34.49 8.87 -46.46
N GLY A 583 35.67 8.41 -46.04
CA GLY A 583 36.53 7.55 -46.86
C GLY A 583 36.22 6.07 -46.62
N ILE A 584 35.95 5.29 -47.68
CA ILE A 584 35.75 3.83 -47.61
C ILE A 584 36.90 3.13 -48.36
N CYS A 585 37.60 2.21 -47.69
CA CYS A 585 38.70 1.42 -48.27
C CYS A 585 39.82 2.30 -48.89
N LYS A 586 39.93 2.40 -50.22
CA LYS A 586 40.78 3.41 -50.87
C LYS A 586 40.50 4.82 -50.33
N GLY A 587 39.24 5.15 -50.07
CA GLY A 587 38.83 6.45 -49.56
C GLY A 587 39.44 6.83 -48.22
N ILE A 588 39.58 5.92 -47.25
CA ILE A 588 40.25 6.23 -45.96
C ILE A 588 41.76 6.44 -46.17
N GLN A 589 42.38 5.65 -47.06
CA GLN A 589 43.80 5.76 -47.42
C GLN A 589 44.10 7.10 -48.11
N LEU A 590 43.25 7.48 -49.07
CA LEU A 590 43.29 8.76 -49.77
C LEU A 590 43.07 9.94 -48.81
N VAL A 591 42.10 9.85 -47.90
CA VAL A 591 41.89 10.84 -46.84
C VAL A 591 43.14 11.00 -45.97
N ASN A 592 43.76 9.90 -45.55
CA ASN A 592 44.98 9.93 -44.74
C ASN A 592 46.12 10.66 -45.46
N VAL A 593 46.39 10.30 -46.72
CA VAL A 593 47.45 10.94 -47.53
C VAL A 593 47.11 12.40 -47.88
N ALA A 594 45.84 12.73 -48.13
CA ALA A 594 45.39 14.10 -48.38
C ALA A 594 45.71 15.07 -47.22
N PHE A 595 45.75 14.56 -45.98
CA PHE A 595 46.12 15.30 -44.78
C PHE A 595 47.54 14.99 -44.25
N GLY A 596 48.39 14.32 -45.05
CA GLY A 596 49.82 14.17 -44.78
C GLY A 596 50.25 12.92 -43.99
N GLY A 597 49.37 11.92 -43.85
CA GLY A 597 49.75 10.58 -43.40
C GLY A 597 50.37 9.74 -44.53
N THR A 598 50.78 8.50 -44.22
CA THR A 598 51.39 7.56 -45.18
C THR A 598 50.73 6.19 -45.16
N LEU A 599 51.00 5.37 -46.18
CA LEU A 599 50.45 4.01 -46.30
C LEU A 599 51.53 2.93 -46.24
N ASN A 600 51.10 1.73 -45.85
CA ASN A 600 51.72 0.48 -46.21
C ASN A 600 51.28 0.14 -47.64
N GLN A 601 52.22 -0.16 -48.53
CA GLN A 601 51.92 -0.50 -49.93
C GLN A 601 51.32 -1.91 -50.10
N ASN A 602 51.56 -2.81 -49.13
CA ASN A 602 51.06 -4.18 -49.15
C ASN A 602 50.96 -4.76 -47.73
N ILE A 603 49.80 -5.32 -47.37
CA ILE A 603 49.53 -6.12 -46.19
C ILE A 603 48.82 -7.42 -46.58
N GLY A 604 49.09 -8.51 -45.87
CA GLY A 604 48.44 -9.81 -46.09
C GLY A 604 47.20 -9.98 -45.22
N GLY A 605 46.22 -10.78 -45.68
CA GLY A 605 45.08 -11.19 -44.87
C GLY A 605 43.85 -10.26 -44.87
N HIS A 606 43.80 -9.27 -45.77
CA HIS A 606 42.70 -8.28 -45.87
C HIS A 606 42.00 -8.21 -47.24
N MET A 607 42.39 -9.09 -48.18
CA MET A 607 41.86 -9.08 -49.54
C MET A 607 40.73 -10.11 -49.73
N GLY A 608 39.48 -9.64 -49.74
CA GLY A 608 38.29 -10.45 -50.04
C GLY A 608 37.82 -11.33 -48.88
N VAL A 609 37.98 -10.87 -47.64
CA VAL A 609 37.76 -11.67 -46.43
C VAL A 609 36.92 -10.95 -45.39
N TRP A 610 36.29 -11.74 -44.52
CA TRP A 610 35.70 -11.27 -43.28
C TRP A 610 36.70 -11.44 -42.12
N HIS A 611 36.89 -10.41 -41.31
CA HIS A 611 37.74 -10.45 -40.11
C HIS A 611 37.17 -9.59 -38.97
N SER A 612 37.80 -9.67 -37.80
CA SER A 612 37.46 -8.83 -36.64
C SER A 612 38.14 -7.46 -36.74
N ALA A 613 37.36 -6.41 -36.47
CA ALA A 613 37.82 -5.07 -36.15
C ALA A 613 37.28 -4.64 -34.78
N HIS A 614 38.11 -4.03 -33.95
CA HIS A 614 37.82 -3.69 -32.56
C HIS A 614 37.79 -2.17 -32.38
N VAL A 615 36.82 -1.65 -31.62
CA VAL A 615 36.80 -0.23 -31.22
C VAL A 615 37.92 0.03 -30.20
N VAL A 616 38.77 1.03 -30.47
CA VAL A 616 39.95 1.36 -29.63
C VAL A 616 39.93 2.78 -29.06
N ALA A 617 39.02 3.65 -29.52
CA ALA A 617 38.87 5.02 -29.02
C ALA A 617 37.42 5.51 -29.09
N GLY A 618 37.13 6.64 -28.44
CA GLY A 618 35.84 7.36 -28.45
C GLY A 618 35.53 8.05 -29.79
N GLY A 619 35.52 7.27 -30.87
CA GLY A 619 35.34 7.75 -32.24
C GLY A 619 33.89 8.03 -32.64
N TRP A 620 33.69 8.47 -33.88
CA TRP A 620 32.35 8.65 -34.47
C TRP A 620 31.51 7.36 -34.53
N LEU A 621 32.15 6.19 -34.43
CA LEU A 621 31.52 4.88 -34.36
C LEU A 621 31.30 4.34 -32.94
N SER A 622 31.71 5.06 -31.89
CA SER A 622 31.59 4.60 -30.48
C SER A 622 30.14 4.39 -30.02
N GLY A 623 29.20 5.20 -30.52
CA GLY A 623 27.75 5.00 -30.31
C GLY A 623 27.10 4.01 -31.31
N VAL A 624 27.89 3.37 -32.17
CA VAL A 624 27.43 2.55 -33.32
C VAL A 624 27.85 1.08 -33.14
N TYR A 625 29.02 0.89 -32.55
CA TYR A 625 29.70 -0.37 -32.31
C TYR A 625 30.31 -0.40 -30.90
N SER A 626 30.33 -1.56 -30.26
CA SER A 626 31.03 -1.81 -29.00
C SER A 626 31.83 -3.10 -29.09
N GLY A 627 33.05 -3.10 -28.55
CA GLY A 627 33.95 -4.25 -28.60
C GLY A 627 34.40 -4.63 -30.02
N SER A 628 34.09 -5.85 -30.44
CA SER A 628 34.50 -6.46 -31.73
C SER A 628 33.35 -6.47 -32.74
N VAL A 629 33.68 -6.19 -34.00
CA VAL A 629 32.78 -6.16 -35.15
C VAL A 629 33.37 -7.04 -36.26
N SER A 630 32.56 -7.92 -36.84
CA SER A 630 32.93 -8.63 -38.07
C SER A 630 32.75 -7.70 -39.27
N VAL A 631 33.84 -7.44 -40.00
CA VAL A 631 33.90 -6.50 -41.12
C VAL A 631 34.40 -7.19 -42.40
N LEU A 632 34.04 -6.64 -43.57
CA LEU A 632 34.37 -7.18 -44.89
C LEU A 632 35.38 -6.28 -45.62
N SER A 633 36.52 -6.84 -45.98
CA SER A 633 37.66 -6.08 -46.51
C SER A 633 38.13 -6.58 -47.88
N TYR A 634 38.51 -5.64 -48.74
CA TYR A 634 39.01 -5.85 -50.10
C TYR A 634 40.20 -4.91 -50.39
N HIS A 635 41.24 -4.94 -49.55
CA HIS A 635 42.42 -4.09 -49.72
C HIS A 635 43.72 -4.83 -49.41
N HIS A 636 44.82 -4.28 -49.91
CA HIS A 636 46.19 -4.64 -49.50
C HIS A 636 47.05 -3.40 -49.22
N GLN A 637 46.68 -2.18 -49.64
CA GLN A 637 47.15 -0.98 -48.96
C GLN A 637 46.47 -0.85 -47.57
N SER A 638 47.11 -0.11 -46.66
CA SER A 638 46.53 0.31 -45.37
C SER A 638 47.25 1.55 -44.81
N ILE A 639 46.67 2.24 -43.83
CA ILE A 639 47.37 3.34 -43.13
C ILE A 639 48.60 2.80 -42.38
N ARG A 640 49.76 3.44 -42.57
CA ARG A 640 50.96 3.24 -41.75
C ARG A 640 51.09 4.36 -40.72
N ASP A 641 51.37 5.57 -41.21
CA ASP A 641 51.47 6.76 -40.38
C ASP A 641 50.15 7.53 -40.51
N LEU A 642 49.49 7.80 -39.38
CA LEU A 642 48.23 8.54 -39.36
C LEU A 642 48.45 10.04 -39.59
N ALA A 643 47.57 10.66 -40.37
CA ALA A 643 47.57 12.10 -40.62
C ALA A 643 47.49 12.93 -39.32
N PRO A 644 48.26 14.02 -39.19
CA PRO A 644 48.22 14.88 -38.01
C PRO A 644 46.81 15.38 -37.65
N GLY A 645 46.43 15.22 -36.38
CA GLY A 645 45.12 15.65 -35.85
C GLY A 645 43.96 14.70 -36.15
N PHE A 646 44.20 13.52 -36.74
CA PHE A 646 43.25 12.42 -36.76
C PHE A 646 43.46 11.50 -35.55
N GLN A 647 42.42 10.73 -35.19
CA GLN A 647 42.48 9.62 -34.24
C GLN A 647 42.17 8.28 -34.94
N VAL A 648 42.67 7.18 -34.36
CA VAL A 648 42.27 5.81 -34.76
C VAL A 648 41.09 5.38 -33.90
N ASP A 649 39.97 5.08 -34.53
CA ASP A 649 38.74 4.68 -33.84
C ASP A 649 38.61 3.15 -33.74
N MET A 650 39.12 2.42 -34.74
CA MET A 650 39.10 0.96 -34.78
C MET A 650 40.41 0.36 -35.31
N ARG A 651 40.76 -0.86 -34.86
CA ARG A 651 41.86 -1.67 -35.40
C ARG A 651 41.49 -3.14 -35.58
N ALA A 652 42.08 -3.80 -36.56
CA ALA A 652 42.02 -5.25 -36.70
C ALA A 652 42.99 -5.95 -35.73
N GLY A 653 42.86 -7.26 -35.57
CA GLY A 653 43.67 -8.06 -34.64
C GLY A 653 45.17 -8.14 -34.96
N ASP A 654 45.58 -7.74 -36.17
CA ASP A 654 46.98 -7.59 -36.59
C ASP A 654 47.53 -6.16 -36.35
N GLY A 655 46.69 -5.25 -35.84
CA GLY A 655 47.00 -3.85 -35.62
C GLY A 655 46.64 -2.91 -36.77
N THR A 656 46.18 -3.41 -37.93
CA THR A 656 45.75 -2.59 -39.08
C THR A 656 44.68 -1.58 -38.66
N VAL A 657 44.77 -0.34 -39.19
CA VAL A 657 43.83 0.75 -38.87
C VAL A 657 42.53 0.56 -39.65
N GLU A 658 41.42 0.35 -38.92
CA GLU A 658 40.12 -0.02 -39.50
C GLU A 658 39.13 1.13 -39.59
N ALA A 659 39.27 2.14 -38.73
CA ALA A 659 38.50 3.38 -38.80
C ALA A 659 39.28 4.55 -38.22
N ILE A 660 39.04 5.75 -38.76
CA ILE A 660 39.63 7.02 -38.29
C ILE A 660 38.59 8.13 -38.25
N SER A 661 38.88 9.17 -37.47
CA SER A 661 38.11 10.41 -37.49
C SER A 661 38.94 11.65 -37.19
N ASN A 662 38.44 12.78 -37.66
CA ASN A 662 38.81 14.13 -37.28
C ASN A 662 37.51 14.93 -37.17
N SER A 663 36.89 14.90 -35.98
CA SER A 663 35.59 15.53 -35.72
C SER A 663 35.61 17.05 -35.93
N ALA A 664 36.75 17.71 -35.71
CA ALA A 664 36.91 19.15 -35.96
C ALA A 664 36.86 19.52 -37.46
N LYS A 665 37.31 18.61 -38.34
CA LYS A 665 37.18 18.74 -39.80
C LYS A 665 35.93 18.05 -40.37
N ARG A 666 35.18 17.32 -39.54
CA ARG A 666 34.08 16.42 -39.95
C ARG A 666 34.51 15.40 -41.02
N VAL A 667 35.75 14.91 -40.92
CA VAL A 667 36.31 13.89 -41.82
C VAL A 667 36.39 12.56 -41.09
N TYR A 668 35.93 11.50 -41.73
CA TYR A 668 35.78 10.16 -41.18
C TYR A 668 36.28 9.12 -42.20
N GLY A 669 36.63 7.92 -41.74
CA GLY A 669 37.01 6.83 -42.62
C GLY A 669 36.81 5.45 -42.01
N VAL A 670 36.61 4.47 -42.89
CA VAL A 670 36.64 3.02 -42.61
C VAL A 670 37.44 2.28 -43.69
N GLN A 671 38.23 1.30 -43.28
CA GLN A 671 39.12 0.53 -44.18
C GLN A 671 38.40 -0.69 -44.81
N PHE A 672 37.41 -1.22 -44.10
CA PHE A 672 36.41 -2.18 -44.58
C PHE A 672 35.29 -1.53 -45.41
N HIS A 673 34.42 -2.37 -46.00
CA HIS A 673 33.33 -1.98 -46.91
C HIS A 673 31.93 -2.11 -46.28
N PRO A 674 31.47 -1.14 -45.46
CA PRO A 674 30.13 -1.18 -44.85
C PRO A 674 29.00 -1.18 -45.91
N GLU A 675 29.28 -0.71 -47.12
CA GLU A 675 28.34 -0.68 -48.23
C GLU A 675 28.12 -2.05 -48.90
N GLN A 676 29.08 -2.98 -48.73
CA GLN A 676 29.03 -4.34 -49.28
C GLN A 676 28.69 -5.41 -48.23
N MET A 677 28.89 -5.12 -46.93
CA MET A 677 28.60 -6.01 -45.81
C MET A 677 27.14 -6.51 -45.76
N ASN A 678 26.18 -5.72 -46.30
CA ASN A 678 24.76 -6.08 -46.43
C ASN A 678 24.10 -6.67 -45.17
N ASN A 679 24.52 -6.18 -44.00
CA ASN A 679 24.06 -6.60 -42.69
C ASN A 679 23.88 -5.38 -41.77
N ASP A 680 23.34 -5.60 -40.57
CA ASP A 680 23.07 -4.50 -39.64
C ASP A 680 24.31 -3.73 -39.17
N ALA A 681 25.50 -4.34 -39.16
CA ALA A 681 26.73 -3.62 -38.80
C ALA A 681 27.07 -2.57 -39.87
N GLY A 682 27.22 -2.99 -41.14
CA GLY A 682 27.47 -2.09 -42.25
C GLY A 682 26.38 -1.02 -42.41
N ASN A 683 25.11 -1.44 -42.24
CA ASN A 683 23.97 -0.52 -42.24
C ASN A 683 24.07 0.54 -41.12
N ARG A 684 24.49 0.18 -39.89
CA ARG A 684 24.66 1.14 -38.79
C ARG A 684 25.77 2.16 -39.06
N CYS A 685 26.90 1.74 -39.61
CA CYS A 685 28.00 2.66 -40.00
C CYS A 685 27.54 3.71 -41.02
N MET A 686 26.90 3.28 -42.12
CA MET A 686 26.40 4.20 -43.14
C MET A 686 25.28 5.12 -42.61
N LYS A 687 24.39 4.58 -41.76
CA LYS A 687 23.34 5.36 -41.07
C LYS A 687 23.89 6.42 -40.12
N GLN A 688 25.06 6.19 -39.51
CA GLN A 688 25.74 7.19 -38.67
C GLN A 688 26.30 8.33 -39.53
N PHE A 689 26.93 8.03 -40.67
CA PHE A 689 27.45 9.09 -41.56
C PHE A 689 26.32 9.99 -42.07
N VAL A 690 25.19 9.41 -42.48
CA VAL A 690 23.99 10.16 -42.86
C VAL A 690 23.49 11.07 -41.73
N ALA A 691 23.48 10.59 -40.48
CA ALA A 691 23.06 11.40 -39.33
C ALA A 691 23.97 12.64 -39.16
N ILE A 692 25.28 12.48 -39.32
CA ILE A 692 26.26 13.57 -39.28
C ILE A 692 26.00 14.61 -40.41
N CYS A 693 25.60 14.17 -41.61
CA CYS A 693 25.18 15.05 -42.72
C CYS A 693 23.91 15.88 -42.44
N THR A 694 23.22 15.66 -41.31
CA THR A 694 22.02 16.46 -40.95
C THR A 694 22.30 17.58 -39.96
N ASN A 695 23.47 17.60 -39.32
CA ASN A 695 23.89 18.61 -38.35
C ASN A 695 24.72 19.69 -39.06
#